data_AF-A0A2A2K8U4-F1
#
_entry.id   AF-A0A2A2K8U4-F1
#
_cell.length_a   1.000
_cell.length_b   1.000
_cell.length_c   1.000
_cell.angle_alpha   90.00
_cell.angle_beta   90.00
_cell.angle_gamma   90.00
#
_symmetry.space_group_name_H-M   'P 1'
#
loop_
_entity.id
_entity.type
_entity.pdbx_description
1 polymer ?
#
loop_
_entity_poly.entity_id
_entity_poly.type
_entity_poly.pdbx_seq_one_letter_code
_entity_poly.pdbx_strand_id
1 'polypeptide(L)'
;MIDWPLTIFEVWHYTVNTIGICSNALLIYLCIFKTPRVIRNYAVLMLNFAISDFGTCITDLFVGQRLIPAGIALAYISNGPCKYISGTACYVGYSLMLHFFAHSLWSLLLSFAYRYYILFHPSPSRTTLAIIICIIYTPSFFQWTTFLMANDDQTKVEVYLRNRFPDYDFDNKTITGTLNILESWQAMFTILHMTLPVTPVYCTILILRKKITKELVSVAGTMAKMSHATKSMHQQLLRALTIQACLPFFFSVAVASYAIGQLGIYNSPILEYLTFSSALLIPVISPLISIYFVRPYRTAIILWYYRFRATKIRSIIKPPMTTTNLFDRESGLKKSMFWNGTEYQSAAKNTHSQQSQFSMTTIQLSNFIDSCQACEHVSNTKVPYAAPPIGDLRFAYPQPPIKWNGVWDATEFGPGCIENSSTTKNHPEVISEDCLFLSFYTNDYCLKYKNCSAVFYIHGDILYGLEFVNRELRNFGGNPNSVTVFGHSSGGNLALAMAFSKNIDPEQRYSRIMDDYGNELNPFAGIFWIPPLFSFSSFMEQLQQDVEPRDILLGNTDREYDFPHFDKRDGWSDNDVTMSEEFGYKNQKDIQRIFERDLTSGKLGHAHDTLQLFTATEMLANSMRRLGGNVYLYSITVPKGRSTHNADRQYILGYPFRNEVNWTDADDYTTGQFYAQLYANFIKTGKPGLGKSERFLSEFL
;
A
#
# COMPACT_ATOMS: atom_id res chain seq x y z
N MET A 1 27.18 6.24 -50.58
CA MET A 1 26.25 5.18 -50.13
C MET A 1 26.03 5.38 -48.65
N ILE A 2 24.79 5.40 -48.17
CA ILE A 2 24.50 5.48 -46.72
C ILE A 2 24.98 4.16 -46.12
N ASP A 3 25.97 4.22 -45.24
CA ASP A 3 26.50 3.06 -44.54
C ASP A 3 25.48 2.66 -43.45
N TRP A 4 24.46 1.89 -43.84
CA TRP A 4 23.31 1.53 -43.01
C TRP A 4 23.63 1.04 -41.59
N PRO A 5 24.72 0.28 -41.34
CA PRO A 5 25.09 -0.12 -39.97
C PRO A 5 25.41 1.08 -39.07
N LEU A 6 26.13 2.08 -39.60
CA LEU A 6 26.54 3.28 -38.87
C LEU A 6 25.33 4.06 -38.33
N THR A 7 24.31 4.27 -39.17
CA THR A 7 23.11 5.03 -38.79
C THR A 7 22.30 4.30 -37.71
N ILE A 8 22.22 2.96 -37.76
CA ILE A 8 21.50 2.17 -36.75
C ILE A 8 22.18 2.29 -35.38
N PHE A 9 23.52 2.13 -35.34
CA PHE A 9 24.26 2.22 -34.08
C PHE A 9 24.28 3.64 -33.53
N GLU A 10 24.39 4.68 -34.36
CA GLU A 10 24.26 6.06 -33.90
C GLU A 10 22.89 6.31 -33.24
N VAL A 11 21.80 5.92 -33.89
CA VAL A 11 20.45 6.02 -33.32
C VAL A 11 20.33 5.22 -32.01
N TRP A 12 20.95 4.04 -31.94
CA TRP A 12 21.00 3.23 -30.73
C TRP A 12 21.68 3.97 -29.58
N HIS A 13 22.90 4.48 -29.79
CA HIS A 13 23.65 5.23 -28.79
C HIS A 13 22.85 6.47 -28.31
N TYR A 14 22.25 7.24 -29.22
CA TYR A 14 21.43 8.39 -28.82
C TYR A 14 20.21 7.99 -27.98
N THR A 15 19.49 6.95 -28.41
CA THR A 15 18.24 6.53 -27.76
C THR A 15 18.50 5.92 -26.39
N VAL A 16 19.41 4.95 -26.32
CA VAL A 16 19.73 4.19 -25.09
C VAL A 16 20.32 5.12 -24.04
N ASN A 17 21.28 5.99 -24.42
CA ASN A 17 21.86 6.93 -23.47
C ASN A 17 20.85 7.96 -22.98
N THR A 18 19.95 8.46 -23.83
CA THR A 18 18.91 9.42 -23.38
C THR A 18 18.02 8.79 -22.31
N ILE A 19 17.57 7.55 -22.53
CA ILE A 19 16.78 6.81 -21.53
C ILE A 19 17.61 6.57 -20.26
N GLY A 20 18.88 6.19 -20.40
CA GLY A 20 19.80 5.96 -19.29
C GLY A 20 20.04 7.22 -18.45
N ILE A 21 20.29 8.37 -19.07
CA ILE A 21 20.48 9.66 -18.41
C ILE A 21 19.22 10.04 -17.63
N CYS A 22 18.04 9.99 -18.27
CA CYS A 22 16.78 10.35 -17.62
C CYS A 22 16.44 9.42 -16.45
N SER A 23 16.58 8.10 -16.64
CA SER A 23 16.25 7.11 -15.61
C SER A 23 17.22 7.14 -14.42
N ASN A 24 18.52 7.30 -14.66
CA ASN A 24 19.50 7.45 -13.58
C ASN A 24 19.37 8.79 -12.85
N ALA A 25 19.11 9.90 -13.55
CA ALA A 25 18.85 11.19 -12.90
C ALA A 25 17.63 11.12 -11.98
N LEU A 26 16.54 10.47 -12.44
CA LEU A 26 15.36 10.20 -11.64
C LEU A 26 15.69 9.32 -10.43
N LEU A 27 16.46 8.24 -10.62
CA LEU A 27 16.85 7.36 -9.53
C LEU A 27 17.72 8.09 -8.49
N ILE A 28 18.69 8.91 -8.91
CA ILE A 28 19.52 9.74 -8.03
C ILE A 28 18.62 10.64 -7.17
N TYR A 29 17.66 11.34 -7.79
CA TYR A 29 16.70 12.18 -7.08
C TYR A 29 15.89 11.37 -6.05
N LEU A 30 15.37 10.20 -6.44
CA LEU A 30 14.58 9.35 -5.55
C LEU A 30 15.42 8.80 -4.39
N CYS A 31 16.67 8.41 -4.65
CA CYS A 31 17.59 7.95 -3.63
C CYS A 31 17.90 9.04 -2.58
N ILE A 32 18.08 10.28 -3.00
CA ILE A 32 18.39 11.40 -2.10
C ILE A 32 17.14 11.82 -1.30
N PHE A 33 16.00 12.01 -1.95
CA PHE A 33 14.86 12.72 -1.36
C PHE A 33 13.68 11.83 -0.93
N LYS A 34 13.56 10.61 -1.45
CA LYS A 34 12.38 9.74 -1.24
C LYS A 34 12.70 8.44 -0.49
N THR A 35 13.95 8.25 -0.06
CA THR A 35 14.37 7.05 0.67
C THR A 35 13.95 7.09 2.15
N PRO A 36 13.13 6.12 2.62
CA PRO A 36 12.75 6.02 4.03
C PRO A 36 13.92 5.53 4.89
N ARG A 37 13.85 5.77 6.20
CA ARG A 37 14.95 5.47 7.15
C ARG A 37 15.42 4.01 7.11
N VAL A 38 14.50 3.08 6.86
CA VAL A 38 14.73 1.62 6.90
C VAL A 38 15.71 1.13 5.82
N ILE A 39 15.63 1.65 4.59
CA ILE A 39 16.54 1.24 3.48
C ILE A 39 17.67 2.24 3.24
N ARG A 40 17.87 3.19 4.16
CA ARG A 40 18.74 4.35 3.92
C ARG A 40 20.22 3.99 3.80
N ASN A 41 20.65 2.88 4.39
CA ASN A 41 22.03 2.38 4.24
C ASN A 41 22.22 1.73 2.87
N TYR A 42 21.27 0.90 2.45
CA TYR A 42 21.28 0.28 1.12
C TYR A 42 21.16 1.32 -0.03
N ALA A 43 20.46 2.44 0.21
CA ALA A 43 20.38 3.53 -0.76
C ALA A 43 21.73 4.20 -1.08
N VAL A 44 22.73 4.11 -0.19
CA VAL A 44 24.09 4.60 -0.48
C VAL A 44 24.70 3.81 -1.65
N LEU A 45 24.49 2.48 -1.66
CA LEU A 45 24.96 1.61 -2.75
C LEU A 45 24.21 1.88 -4.06
N MET A 46 22.87 2.05 -3.98
CA MET A 46 22.06 2.40 -5.16
C MET A 46 22.47 3.76 -5.74
N LEU A 47 22.77 4.74 -4.89
CA LEU A 47 23.20 6.05 -5.33
C LEU A 47 24.55 6.01 -6.05
N ASN A 48 25.55 5.30 -5.49
CA ASN A 48 26.85 5.11 -6.15
C ASN A 48 26.68 4.43 -7.52
N PHE A 49 25.82 3.41 -7.60
CA PHE A 49 25.51 2.73 -8.84
C PHE A 49 24.89 3.67 -9.88
N ALA A 50 23.86 4.43 -9.47
CA ALA A 50 23.16 5.36 -10.35
C ALA A 50 24.05 6.52 -10.86
N ILE A 51 25.00 7.01 -10.05
CA ILE A 51 25.98 8.02 -10.46
C ILE A 51 26.93 7.45 -11.52
N SER A 52 27.40 6.22 -11.33
CA SER A 52 28.31 5.55 -12.27
C SER A 52 27.63 5.28 -13.61
N ASP A 53 26.39 4.79 -13.58
CA ASP A 53 25.59 4.53 -14.78
C ASP A 53 25.21 5.83 -15.51
N PHE A 54 24.89 6.89 -14.77
CA PHE A 54 24.68 8.22 -15.33
C PHE A 54 25.94 8.73 -16.04
N GLY A 55 27.11 8.59 -15.40
CA GLY A 55 28.41 8.92 -15.98
C GLY A 55 28.70 8.14 -17.25
N THR A 56 28.41 6.82 -17.26
CA THR A 56 28.53 5.96 -18.44
C THR A 56 27.70 6.48 -19.60
N CYS A 57 26.41 6.77 -19.36
CA CYS A 57 25.53 7.21 -20.44
C CYS A 57 25.91 8.59 -21.01
N ILE A 58 26.35 9.52 -20.15
CA ILE A 58 26.82 10.84 -20.60
C ILE A 58 28.09 10.73 -21.42
N THR A 59 29.07 9.97 -20.94
CA THR A 59 30.37 9.82 -21.61
C THR A 59 30.24 9.04 -22.91
N ASP A 60 29.41 8.00 -22.97
CA ASP A 60 29.12 7.31 -24.23
C ASP A 60 28.36 8.19 -25.22
N LEU A 61 27.37 8.97 -24.78
CA LEU A 61 26.67 9.94 -25.63
C LEU A 61 27.64 10.99 -26.21
N PHE A 62 28.64 11.38 -25.42
CA PHE A 62 29.67 12.33 -25.84
C PHE A 62 30.63 11.75 -26.89
N VAL A 63 30.94 10.46 -26.81
CA VAL A 63 31.98 9.81 -27.62
C VAL A 63 31.42 9.02 -28.81
N GLY A 64 30.34 8.26 -28.64
CA GLY A 64 29.73 7.40 -29.67
C GLY A 64 30.75 6.41 -30.24
N GLN A 65 31.30 5.57 -29.38
CA GLN A 65 32.55 4.85 -29.64
C GLN A 65 32.37 3.61 -30.51
N ARG A 66 33.17 3.50 -31.57
CA ARG A 66 33.40 2.27 -32.35
C ARG A 66 34.81 1.74 -32.06
N LEU A 67 34.91 0.47 -31.69
CA LEU A 67 36.17 -0.19 -31.34
C LEU A 67 36.64 -1.06 -32.51
N ILE A 68 37.84 -0.82 -33.04
CA ILE A 68 38.43 -1.62 -34.13
C ILE A 68 39.66 -2.37 -33.61
N PRO A 69 39.52 -3.67 -33.31
CA PRO A 69 40.64 -4.55 -33.03
C PRO A 69 41.48 -4.77 -34.29
N ALA A 70 42.77 -4.44 -34.25
CA ALA A 70 43.67 -4.50 -35.41
C ALA A 70 44.93 -5.32 -35.11
N GLY A 71 44.75 -6.55 -34.59
CA GLY A 71 45.86 -7.41 -34.18
C GLY A 71 46.52 -6.91 -32.90
N ILE A 72 47.76 -6.42 -32.97
CA ILE A 72 48.46 -5.84 -31.80
C ILE A 72 48.14 -4.35 -31.58
N ALA A 73 47.42 -3.72 -32.51
CA ALA A 73 46.93 -2.36 -32.39
C ALA A 73 45.44 -2.33 -32.03
N LEU A 74 45.02 -1.27 -31.35
CA LEU A 74 43.65 -1.02 -30.96
C LEU A 74 43.27 0.40 -31.36
N ALA A 75 42.26 0.52 -32.21
CA ALA A 75 41.82 1.80 -32.73
C ALA A 75 40.40 2.13 -32.28
N TYR A 76 40.18 3.43 -32.10
CA TYR A 76 38.97 4.01 -31.55
C TYR A 76 38.47 5.08 -32.51
N ILE A 77 37.30 4.85 -33.13
CA ILE A 77 36.60 5.86 -33.94
C ILE A 77 35.47 6.47 -33.12
N SER A 78 35.53 7.78 -32.91
CA SER A 78 34.51 8.50 -32.13
C SER A 78 33.54 9.24 -33.03
N ASN A 79 32.25 8.93 -32.93
CA ASN A 79 31.20 9.50 -33.79
C ASN A 79 30.36 10.58 -33.08
N GLY A 80 30.47 10.68 -31.75
CA GLY A 80 29.72 11.61 -30.92
C GLY A 80 30.19 13.06 -30.98
N PRO A 81 29.59 13.96 -30.19
CA PRO A 81 29.91 15.39 -30.14
C PRO A 81 31.38 15.73 -29.88
N CYS A 82 32.15 14.84 -29.23
CA CYS A 82 33.57 15.07 -28.92
C CYS A 82 34.42 15.34 -30.18
N LYS A 83 34.01 14.83 -31.35
CA LYS A 83 34.74 14.99 -32.62
C LYS A 83 34.86 16.44 -33.07
N TYR A 84 33.91 17.29 -32.66
CA TYR A 84 33.92 18.73 -32.95
C TYR A 84 34.85 19.51 -32.01
N ILE A 85 35.41 18.87 -30.98
CA ILE A 85 36.30 19.49 -30.00
C ILE A 85 37.76 19.12 -30.30
N SER A 86 38.12 17.85 -30.15
CA SER A 86 39.44 17.31 -30.51
C SER A 86 39.49 15.79 -30.34
N GLY A 87 40.45 15.13 -31.00
CA GLY A 87 40.74 13.71 -30.77
C GLY A 87 41.09 13.41 -29.30
N THR A 88 41.86 14.28 -28.66
CA THR A 88 42.18 14.15 -27.22
C THR A 88 40.93 14.22 -26.34
N ALA A 89 39.99 15.12 -26.63
CA ALA A 89 38.73 15.19 -25.89
C ALA A 89 37.91 13.89 -26.03
N CYS A 90 37.86 13.32 -27.23
CA CYS A 90 37.25 12.01 -27.46
C CYS A 90 37.93 10.89 -26.67
N TYR A 91 39.26 10.86 -26.67
CA TYR A 91 40.03 9.85 -25.94
C TYR A 91 39.85 9.95 -24.41
N VAL A 92 39.83 11.18 -23.86
CA VAL A 92 39.55 11.43 -22.44
C VAL A 92 38.13 10.98 -22.09
N GLY A 93 37.15 11.32 -22.94
CA GLY A 93 35.77 10.88 -22.78
C GLY A 93 35.63 9.36 -22.80
N TYR A 94 36.31 8.70 -23.73
CA TYR A 94 36.35 7.24 -23.84
C TYR A 94 36.99 6.59 -22.61
N SER A 95 38.12 7.14 -22.14
CA SER A 95 38.80 6.67 -20.93
C SER A 95 37.89 6.77 -19.69
N LEU A 96 37.14 7.86 -19.58
CA LEU A 96 36.18 8.07 -18.50
C LEU A 96 34.94 7.16 -18.63
N MET A 97 34.51 6.84 -19.85
CA MET A 97 33.46 5.86 -20.10
C MET A 97 33.86 4.46 -19.61
N LEU A 98 35.07 3.99 -19.96
CA LEU A 98 35.60 2.71 -19.47
C LEU A 98 35.72 2.66 -17.95
N HIS A 99 36.13 3.77 -17.33
CA HIS A 99 36.17 3.91 -15.87
C HIS A 99 34.80 3.64 -15.23
N PHE A 100 33.75 4.28 -15.75
CA PHE A 100 32.40 4.08 -15.21
C PHE A 100 31.89 2.66 -15.44
N PHE A 101 32.12 2.06 -16.60
CA PHE A 101 31.76 0.65 -16.82
C PHE A 101 32.45 -0.29 -15.83
N ALA A 102 33.74 -0.12 -15.60
CA ALA A 102 34.49 -0.92 -14.63
C ALA A 102 33.94 -0.72 -13.21
N HIS A 103 33.72 0.52 -12.79
CA HIS A 103 33.18 0.82 -11.45
C HIS A 103 31.75 0.29 -11.27
N SER A 104 30.90 0.33 -12.32
CA SER A 104 29.57 -0.27 -12.29
C SER A 104 29.63 -1.79 -12.11
N LEU A 105 30.55 -2.50 -12.77
CA LEU A 105 30.72 -3.95 -12.56
C LEU A 105 31.08 -4.30 -11.11
N TRP A 106 32.06 -3.59 -10.53
CA TRP A 106 32.46 -3.80 -9.13
C TRP A 106 31.36 -3.41 -8.14
N SER A 107 30.65 -2.31 -8.41
CA SER A 107 29.54 -1.84 -7.59
C SER A 107 28.36 -2.82 -7.61
N LEU A 108 28.13 -3.51 -8.73
CA LEU A 108 27.13 -4.57 -8.82
C LEU A 108 27.50 -5.75 -7.90
N LEU A 109 28.76 -6.21 -7.94
CA LEU A 109 29.23 -7.27 -7.05
C LEU A 109 29.10 -6.86 -5.58
N LEU A 110 29.51 -5.64 -5.22
CA LEU A 110 29.37 -5.10 -3.86
C LEU A 110 27.91 -5.12 -3.40
N SER A 111 26.97 -4.76 -4.27
CA SER A 111 25.53 -4.80 -3.96
C SER A 111 25.05 -6.21 -3.60
N PHE A 112 25.49 -7.24 -4.35
CA PHE A 112 25.18 -8.64 -4.02
C PHE A 112 25.86 -9.10 -2.73
N ALA A 113 27.13 -8.74 -2.53
CA ALA A 113 27.87 -9.08 -1.32
C ALA A 113 27.25 -8.45 -0.06
N TYR A 114 26.87 -7.17 -0.14
CA TYR A 114 26.15 -6.48 0.93
C TYR A 114 24.82 -7.16 1.26
N ARG A 115 24.02 -7.50 0.24
CA ARG A 115 22.73 -8.17 0.43
C ARG A 115 22.87 -9.56 1.07
N TYR A 116 23.97 -10.27 0.78
CA TYR A 116 24.28 -11.52 1.46
C TYR A 116 24.75 -11.29 2.91
N TYR A 117 25.60 -10.29 3.14
CA TYR A 117 26.14 -9.95 4.47
C TYR A 117 25.05 -9.62 5.49
N ILE A 118 24.06 -8.80 5.11
CA ILE A 118 22.99 -8.37 6.02
C ILE A 118 22.05 -9.51 6.46
N LEU A 119 22.13 -10.70 5.83
CA LEU A 119 21.36 -11.87 6.26
C LEU A 119 21.91 -12.46 7.57
N PHE A 120 23.20 -12.27 7.84
CA PHE A 120 23.89 -12.86 8.98
C PHE A 120 24.39 -11.80 9.98
N HIS A 121 24.46 -10.55 9.56
CA HIS A 121 25.05 -9.46 10.33
C HIS A 121 24.19 -8.20 10.27
N PRO A 122 24.24 -7.34 11.29
CA PRO A 122 23.58 -6.04 11.25
C PRO A 122 24.12 -5.19 10.09
N SER A 123 23.26 -4.33 9.51
CA SER A 123 23.67 -3.45 8.42
C SER A 123 24.87 -2.58 8.84
N PRO A 124 25.95 -2.55 8.04
CA PRO A 124 27.04 -1.59 8.22
C PRO A 124 26.52 -0.15 8.24
N SER A 125 27.24 0.71 8.97
CA SER A 125 26.96 2.15 9.02
C SER A 125 27.23 2.81 7.65
N ARG A 126 26.68 4.00 7.41
CA ARG A 126 26.91 4.72 6.15
C ARG A 126 28.36 5.12 5.95
N THR A 127 29.07 5.47 7.02
CA THR A 127 30.49 5.81 6.97
C THR A 127 31.30 4.58 6.56
N THR A 128 30.99 3.42 7.13
CA THR A 128 31.63 2.16 6.74
C THR A 128 31.36 1.82 5.27
N LEU A 129 30.12 1.98 4.80
CA LEU A 129 29.77 1.75 3.40
C LEU A 129 30.47 2.72 2.46
N ALA A 130 30.59 4.00 2.82
CA ALA A 130 31.31 4.98 2.03
C ALA A 130 32.80 4.62 1.89
N ILE A 131 33.44 4.17 2.98
CA ILE A 131 34.83 3.69 2.95
C ILE A 131 34.98 2.48 2.02
N ILE A 132 34.07 1.50 2.11
CA ILE A 132 34.07 0.32 1.23
C ILE A 132 33.92 0.73 -0.23
N ILE A 133 33.02 1.67 -0.54
CA ILE A 133 32.86 2.20 -1.90
C ILE A 133 34.14 2.87 -2.38
N CYS A 134 34.82 3.67 -1.55
CA CYS A 134 36.09 4.30 -1.90
C CYS A 134 37.19 3.26 -2.18
N ILE A 135 37.27 2.18 -1.40
CA ILE A 135 38.21 1.08 -1.65
C ILE A 135 37.93 0.44 -3.01
N ILE A 136 36.66 0.13 -3.28
CA ILE A 136 36.24 -0.52 -4.54
C ILE A 136 36.36 0.39 -5.77
N TYR A 137 36.31 1.71 -5.59
CA TYR A 137 36.55 2.69 -6.64
C TYR A 137 38.00 2.74 -7.12
N THR A 138 38.95 2.33 -6.27
CA THR A 138 40.39 2.50 -6.49
C THR A 138 40.89 1.81 -7.77
N PRO A 139 40.54 0.55 -8.09
CA PRO A 139 41.00 -0.12 -9.32
C PRO A 139 40.52 0.57 -10.59
N SER A 140 39.23 0.96 -10.65
CA SER A 140 38.68 1.70 -11.80
C SER A 140 39.28 3.09 -11.95
N PHE A 141 39.59 3.78 -10.84
CA PHE A 141 40.24 5.09 -10.88
C PHE A 141 41.69 4.98 -11.36
N PHE A 142 42.42 3.98 -10.87
CA PHE A 142 43.78 3.69 -11.31
C PHE A 142 43.83 3.31 -12.80
N GLN A 143 42.87 2.52 -13.29
CA GLN A 143 42.70 2.26 -14.72
C GLN A 143 42.53 3.56 -15.51
N TRP A 144 41.62 4.44 -15.06
CA TRP A 144 41.37 5.70 -15.75
C TRP A 144 42.62 6.55 -15.89
N THR A 145 43.31 6.82 -14.79
CA THR A 145 44.46 7.72 -14.77
C THR A 145 45.63 7.19 -15.59
N THR A 146 45.85 5.87 -15.57
CA THR A 146 46.91 5.23 -16.36
C THR A 146 46.57 5.15 -17.85
N PHE A 147 45.31 4.86 -18.21
CA PHE A 147 44.89 4.73 -19.60
C PHE A 147 44.94 6.05 -20.40
N LEU A 148 44.83 7.19 -19.72
CA LEU A 148 45.04 8.52 -20.32
C LEU A 148 46.42 8.65 -20.98
N MET A 149 47.42 7.88 -20.54
CA MET A 149 48.78 7.89 -21.08
C MET A 149 49.01 6.85 -22.20
N ALA A 150 48.00 6.06 -22.57
CA ALA A 150 48.13 4.97 -23.54
C ALA A 150 47.85 5.39 -25.00
N ASN A 151 47.50 6.66 -25.24
CA ASN A 151 47.15 7.17 -26.57
C ASN A 151 48.42 7.47 -27.38
N ASP A 152 48.55 6.84 -28.54
CA ASP A 152 49.61 7.10 -29.50
C ASP A 152 49.25 8.24 -30.47
N ASP A 153 50.22 8.65 -31.29
CA ASP A 153 50.03 9.67 -32.32
C ASP A 153 48.93 9.27 -33.32
N GLN A 154 47.89 10.09 -33.41
CA GLN A 154 46.71 9.87 -34.26
C GLN A 154 47.09 9.58 -35.72
N THR A 155 48.09 10.27 -36.28
CA THR A 155 48.51 10.10 -37.68
C THR A 155 49.07 8.70 -37.91
N LYS A 156 49.85 8.18 -36.96
CA LYS A 156 50.44 6.85 -37.06
C LYS A 156 49.39 5.75 -36.96
N VAL A 157 48.40 5.93 -36.06
CA VAL A 157 47.28 4.99 -35.91
C VAL A 157 46.43 4.95 -37.17
N GLU A 158 46.13 6.11 -37.77
CA GLU A 158 45.37 6.18 -39.03
C GLU A 158 46.09 5.48 -40.19
N VAL A 159 47.39 5.73 -40.38
CA VAL A 159 48.19 5.06 -41.43
C VAL A 159 48.19 3.54 -41.23
N TYR A 160 48.31 3.07 -39.98
CA TYR A 160 48.25 1.64 -39.68
C TYR A 160 46.89 1.03 -40.05
N LEU A 161 45.78 1.71 -39.71
CA LEU A 161 44.42 1.24 -39.99
C LEU A 161 44.13 1.18 -41.50
N ARG A 162 44.51 2.22 -42.25
CA ARG A 162 44.33 2.26 -43.71
C ARG A 162 45.05 1.12 -44.41
N ASN A 163 46.25 0.78 -43.94
CA ASN A 163 47.01 -0.36 -44.47
C ASN A 163 46.37 -1.71 -44.11
N ARG A 164 45.74 -1.82 -42.94
CA ARG A 164 45.17 -3.08 -42.44
C ARG A 164 43.77 -3.37 -42.96
N PHE A 165 42.95 -2.33 -43.13
CA PHE A 165 41.55 -2.37 -43.54
C PHE A 165 41.32 -1.41 -44.73
N PRO A 166 41.79 -1.75 -45.94
CA PRO A 166 41.68 -0.87 -47.11
C PRO A 166 40.23 -0.62 -47.55
N ASP A 167 39.31 -1.51 -47.20
CA ASP A 167 37.89 -1.42 -47.55
C ASP A 167 37.09 -0.47 -46.65
N TYR A 168 37.68 0.05 -45.57
CA TYR A 168 37.02 0.95 -44.62
C TYR A 168 37.21 2.42 -45.01
N ASP A 169 36.13 3.20 -44.94
CA ASP A 169 36.19 4.65 -45.11
C ASP A 169 36.55 5.35 -43.79
N PHE A 170 37.76 5.92 -43.75
CA PHE A 170 38.30 6.65 -42.61
C PHE A 170 38.30 8.17 -42.82
N ASP A 171 37.79 8.66 -43.96
CA ASP A 171 37.87 10.09 -44.29
C ASP A 171 36.95 10.91 -43.38
N ASN A 172 37.46 12.05 -42.91
CA ASN A 172 36.78 12.92 -41.94
C ASN A 172 36.36 12.23 -40.62
N LYS A 173 37.05 11.16 -40.22
CA LYS A 173 36.83 10.49 -38.92
C LYS A 173 37.86 10.91 -37.87
N THR A 174 37.42 11.01 -36.62
CA THR A 174 38.33 11.21 -35.48
C THR A 174 38.80 9.86 -34.97
N ILE A 175 40.08 9.57 -35.16
CA ILE A 175 40.71 8.30 -34.84
C ILE A 175 41.70 8.50 -33.69
N THR A 176 41.63 7.66 -32.68
CA THR A 176 42.60 7.58 -31.59
C THR A 176 42.96 6.12 -31.33
N GLY A 177 44.00 5.80 -30.57
CA GLY A 177 44.39 4.41 -30.42
C GLY A 177 45.75 4.14 -29.78
N THR A 178 46.06 2.86 -29.69
CA THR A 178 47.35 2.33 -29.24
C THR A 178 47.87 1.39 -30.32
N LEU A 179 49.08 1.62 -30.84
CA LEU A 179 49.70 0.86 -31.92
C LEU A 179 50.20 -0.51 -31.47
N ASN A 180 50.69 -0.60 -30.23
CA ASN A 180 51.20 -1.84 -29.66
C ASN A 180 50.70 -2.04 -28.23
N ILE A 181 49.65 -2.84 -28.10
CA ILE A 181 49.04 -3.18 -26.81
C ILE A 181 49.99 -3.98 -25.93
N LEU A 182 50.89 -4.79 -26.50
CA LEU A 182 51.82 -5.63 -25.74
C LEU A 182 52.95 -4.82 -25.10
N GLU A 183 53.36 -3.71 -25.73
CA GLU A 183 54.37 -2.78 -25.19
C GLU A 183 53.76 -1.74 -24.25
N SER A 184 52.52 -1.30 -24.52
CA SER A 184 51.80 -0.38 -23.65
C SER A 184 51.16 -1.12 -22.48
N TRP A 185 51.87 -1.17 -21.34
CA TRP A 185 51.35 -1.77 -20.11
C TRP A 185 50.04 -1.10 -19.64
N GLN A 186 49.85 0.20 -19.95
CA GLN A 186 48.63 0.95 -19.61
C GLN A 186 47.41 0.45 -20.39
N ALA A 187 47.57 0.25 -21.72
CA ALA A 187 46.53 -0.33 -22.55
C ALA A 187 46.26 -1.79 -22.15
N MET A 188 47.31 -2.58 -21.92
CA MET A 188 47.19 -3.96 -21.46
C MET A 188 46.44 -4.06 -20.14
N PHE A 189 46.81 -3.25 -19.14
CA PHE A 189 46.12 -3.22 -17.85
C PHE A 189 44.63 -2.91 -18.01
N THR A 190 44.29 -1.94 -18.87
CA THR A 190 42.90 -1.55 -19.13
C THR A 190 42.11 -2.68 -19.78
N ILE A 191 42.68 -3.36 -20.78
CA ILE A 191 42.04 -4.51 -21.42
C ILE A 191 41.82 -5.64 -20.43
N LEU A 192 42.86 -5.99 -19.65
CA LEU A 192 42.77 -7.05 -18.66
C LEU A 192 41.72 -6.71 -17.58
N HIS A 193 41.68 -5.48 -17.09
CA HIS A 193 40.71 -5.04 -16.09
C HIS A 193 39.26 -4.97 -16.64
N MET A 194 39.08 -4.66 -17.92
CA MET A 194 37.76 -4.63 -18.56
C MET A 194 37.24 -6.02 -18.97
N THR A 195 38.12 -7.01 -19.12
CA THR A 195 37.75 -8.34 -19.64
C THR A 195 37.82 -9.45 -18.58
N LEU A 196 38.95 -9.57 -17.87
CA LEU A 196 39.19 -10.69 -16.94
C LEU A 196 38.21 -10.72 -15.76
N PRO A 197 37.82 -9.59 -15.13
CA PRO A 197 36.89 -9.63 -14.00
C PRO A 197 35.46 -10.03 -14.38
N VAL A 198 35.02 -9.87 -15.64
CA VAL A 198 33.62 -10.05 -16.04
C VAL A 198 33.10 -11.45 -15.69
N THR A 199 33.81 -12.50 -16.12
CA THR A 199 33.43 -13.89 -15.85
C THR A 199 33.43 -14.27 -14.37
N PRO A 200 34.52 -14.06 -13.59
CA PRO A 200 34.54 -14.40 -12.17
C PRO A 200 33.55 -13.56 -11.36
N VAL A 201 33.36 -12.28 -11.68
CA VAL A 201 32.31 -11.44 -11.06
C VAL A 201 30.93 -12.01 -11.36
N TYR A 202 30.66 -12.38 -12.62
CA TYR A 202 29.37 -12.96 -13.00
C TYR A 202 29.10 -14.29 -12.27
N CYS A 203 30.06 -15.22 -12.28
CA CYS A 203 29.97 -16.47 -11.53
C CYS A 203 29.73 -16.22 -10.04
N THR A 204 30.44 -15.25 -9.45
CA THR A 204 30.28 -14.89 -8.04
C THR A 204 28.89 -14.33 -7.75
N ILE A 205 28.36 -13.45 -8.63
CA ILE A 205 27.00 -12.92 -8.52
C ILE A 205 25.96 -14.06 -8.57
N LEU A 206 26.13 -15.02 -9.48
CA LEU A 206 25.24 -16.19 -9.58
C LEU A 206 25.30 -17.08 -8.32
N ILE A 207 26.51 -17.31 -7.79
CA ILE A 207 26.71 -18.06 -6.54
C ILE A 207 26.07 -17.33 -5.36
N LEU A 208 26.34 -16.03 -5.20
CA LEU A 208 25.74 -15.19 -4.15
C LEU A 208 24.23 -15.17 -4.28
N ARG A 209 23.68 -15.02 -5.50
CA ARG A 209 22.24 -15.09 -5.74
C ARG A 209 21.66 -16.43 -5.29
N LYS A 210 22.29 -17.56 -5.67
CA LYS A 210 21.85 -18.89 -5.24
C LYS A 210 21.92 -19.04 -3.72
N LYS A 211 22.98 -18.55 -3.06
CA LYS A 211 23.12 -18.56 -1.60
C LYS A 211 22.06 -17.71 -0.91
N ILE A 212 21.85 -16.47 -1.36
CA ILE A 212 20.82 -15.55 -0.85
C ILE A 212 19.44 -16.21 -0.96
N THR A 213 19.08 -16.74 -2.14
CA THR A 213 17.78 -17.41 -2.33
C THR A 213 17.66 -18.67 -1.49
N LYS A 214 18.72 -19.49 -1.39
CA LYS A 214 18.72 -20.72 -0.58
C LYS A 214 18.50 -20.39 0.90
N GLU A 215 19.26 -19.46 1.45
CA GLU A 215 19.13 -19.04 2.85
C GLU A 215 17.76 -18.44 3.13
N LEU A 216 17.23 -17.62 2.22
CA LEU A 216 15.88 -17.07 2.38
C LEU A 216 14.77 -18.12 2.29
N VAL A 217 15.02 -19.29 1.68
CA VAL A 217 14.07 -20.42 1.57
C VAL A 217 14.27 -21.45 2.68
N SER A 218 15.50 -21.78 3.06
CA SER A 218 15.80 -22.78 4.10
C SER A 218 15.64 -22.25 5.52
N VAL A 219 15.71 -20.94 5.70
CA VAL A 219 15.68 -20.28 7.00
C VAL A 219 14.26 -19.73 7.30
N ALA A 220 13.26 -20.60 7.19
CA ALA A 220 11.94 -20.35 7.78
C ALA A 220 12.03 -20.05 9.30
N GLY A 221 13.11 -20.47 9.98
CA GLY A 221 13.36 -20.20 11.40
C GLY A 221 13.94 -18.82 11.76
N THR A 222 14.66 -18.11 10.88
CA THR A 222 15.16 -16.73 11.15
C THR A 222 14.26 -15.68 10.52
N MET A 223 13.55 -15.98 9.43
CA MET A 223 12.41 -15.17 8.98
C MET A 223 11.29 -15.10 10.04
N ALA A 224 11.18 -16.10 10.93
CA ALA A 224 10.30 -16.06 12.09
C ALA A 224 10.75 -15.07 13.18
N LYS A 225 12.04 -14.67 13.20
CA LYS A 225 12.61 -13.69 14.14
C LYS A 225 12.67 -12.26 13.60
N MET A 226 12.41 -12.07 12.31
CA MET A 226 12.48 -10.76 11.64
C MET A 226 11.08 -10.16 11.51
N SER A 227 10.95 -8.85 11.70
CA SER A 227 9.66 -8.17 11.54
C SER A 227 9.10 -8.35 10.12
N HIS A 228 7.77 -8.41 10.01
CA HIS A 228 7.06 -8.64 8.75
C HIS A 228 7.42 -7.61 7.66
N ALA A 229 7.65 -6.35 8.04
CA ALA A 229 8.14 -5.29 7.16
C ALA A 229 9.54 -5.60 6.60
N THR A 230 10.44 -6.15 7.42
CA THR A 230 11.79 -6.53 7.00
C THR A 230 11.77 -7.73 6.05
N LYS A 231 10.86 -8.69 6.28
CA LYS A 231 10.64 -9.87 5.42
C LYS A 231 10.06 -9.51 4.05
N SER A 232 8.99 -8.70 4.00
CA SER A 232 8.36 -8.22 2.75
C SER A 232 9.31 -7.37 1.91
N MET A 233 10.13 -6.53 2.56
CA MET A 233 11.19 -5.77 1.90
C MET A 233 12.26 -6.69 1.29
N HIS A 234 12.74 -7.71 2.01
CA HIS A 234 13.69 -8.68 1.47
C HIS A 234 13.10 -9.49 0.31
N GLN A 235 11.82 -9.87 0.37
CA GLN A 235 11.12 -10.56 -0.73
C GLN A 235 10.97 -9.70 -1.99
N GLN A 236 10.73 -8.40 -1.85
CA GLN A 236 10.70 -7.47 -3.00
C GLN A 236 12.08 -7.30 -3.63
N LEU A 237 13.13 -7.22 -2.80
CA LEU A 237 14.52 -7.18 -3.25
C LEU A 237 14.95 -8.48 -3.95
N LEU A 238 14.39 -9.64 -3.57
CA LEU A 238 14.64 -10.94 -4.21
C LEU A 238 14.18 -11.05 -5.67
N ARG A 239 13.06 -10.41 -6.04
CA ARG A 239 12.59 -10.39 -7.44
C ARG A 239 13.51 -9.52 -8.30
N ALA A 240 13.91 -8.36 -7.80
CA ALA A 240 14.91 -7.49 -8.43
C ALA A 240 16.27 -8.19 -8.60
N LEU A 241 16.70 -8.96 -7.59
CA LEU A 241 17.95 -9.73 -7.57
C LEU A 241 18.08 -10.69 -8.76
N THR A 242 17.00 -11.31 -9.21
CA THR A 242 17.06 -12.27 -10.34
C THR A 242 17.34 -11.57 -11.66
N ILE A 243 16.71 -10.41 -11.90
CA ILE A 243 16.94 -9.63 -13.12
C ILE A 243 18.32 -8.97 -13.06
N GLN A 244 18.71 -8.42 -11.91
CA GLN A 244 20.04 -7.81 -11.72
C GLN A 244 21.18 -8.83 -11.87
N ALA A 245 20.96 -10.09 -11.47
CA ALA A 245 21.95 -11.14 -11.65
C ALA A 245 22.17 -11.50 -13.12
N CYS A 246 21.26 -11.13 -14.02
CA CYS A 246 21.41 -11.34 -15.46
C CYS A 246 22.17 -10.19 -16.15
N LEU A 247 22.33 -9.02 -15.52
CA LEU A 247 22.98 -7.85 -16.14
C LEU A 247 24.43 -8.11 -16.62
N PRO A 248 25.29 -8.86 -15.90
CA PRO A 248 26.65 -9.15 -16.37
C PRO A 248 26.71 -9.93 -17.68
N PHE A 249 25.61 -10.57 -18.11
CA PHE A 249 25.51 -11.20 -19.43
C PHE A 249 25.86 -10.22 -20.56
N PHE A 250 25.41 -8.97 -20.46
CA PHE A 250 25.70 -7.95 -21.46
C PHE A 250 27.19 -7.61 -21.53
N PHE A 251 27.90 -7.60 -20.39
CA PHE A 251 29.36 -7.50 -20.39
C PHE A 251 30.02 -8.74 -20.99
N SER A 252 29.49 -9.95 -20.77
CA SER A 252 30.01 -11.15 -21.41
C SER A 252 29.87 -11.11 -22.94
N VAL A 253 28.76 -10.57 -23.46
CA VAL A 253 28.59 -10.33 -24.90
C VAL A 253 29.62 -9.34 -25.42
N ALA A 254 29.86 -8.24 -24.70
CA ALA A 254 30.87 -7.24 -25.04
C ALA A 254 32.30 -7.83 -25.08
N VAL A 255 32.66 -8.62 -24.06
CA VAL A 255 33.98 -9.28 -24.01
C VAL A 255 34.11 -10.31 -25.12
N ALA A 256 33.06 -11.06 -25.43
CA ALA A 256 33.06 -12.03 -26.52
C ALA A 256 33.21 -11.35 -27.88
N SER A 257 32.49 -10.25 -28.15
CA SER A 257 32.62 -9.51 -29.41
C SER A 257 34.01 -8.91 -29.58
N TYR A 258 34.57 -8.34 -28.50
CA TYR A 258 35.95 -7.86 -28.47
C TYR A 258 36.96 -8.98 -28.76
N ALA A 259 36.83 -10.13 -28.07
CA ALA A 259 37.75 -11.26 -28.23
C ALA A 259 37.71 -11.85 -29.65
N ILE A 260 36.53 -11.98 -30.27
CA ILE A 260 36.37 -12.45 -31.64
C ILE A 260 37.11 -11.54 -32.63
N GLY A 261 36.98 -10.22 -32.46
CA GLY A 261 37.70 -9.25 -33.30
C GLY A 261 39.20 -9.23 -33.04
N GLN A 262 39.62 -9.22 -31.77
CA GLN A 262 41.03 -9.16 -31.35
C GLN A 262 41.83 -10.40 -31.77
N LEU A 263 41.21 -11.59 -31.73
CA LEU A 263 41.81 -12.84 -32.20
C LEU A 263 41.78 -12.98 -33.74
N GLY A 264 41.14 -12.04 -34.44
CA GLY A 264 41.05 -12.05 -35.90
C GLY A 264 40.16 -13.17 -36.46
N ILE A 265 39.24 -13.72 -35.66
CA ILE A 265 38.31 -14.78 -36.08
C ILE A 265 37.30 -14.21 -37.08
N TYR A 266 36.74 -13.04 -36.77
CA TYR A 266 35.78 -12.33 -37.61
C TYR A 266 35.83 -10.84 -37.31
N ASN A 267 35.94 -10.01 -38.35
CA ASN A 267 35.90 -8.55 -38.22
C ASN A 267 34.77 -8.00 -39.09
N SER A 268 33.92 -7.17 -38.50
CA SER A 268 32.87 -6.46 -39.21
C SER A 268 32.47 -5.21 -38.43
N PRO A 269 31.95 -4.16 -39.10
CA PRO A 269 31.47 -2.97 -38.40
C PRO A 269 30.42 -3.29 -37.33
N ILE A 270 29.53 -4.27 -37.58
CA ILE A 270 28.50 -4.70 -36.63
C ILE A 270 29.14 -5.25 -35.34
N LEU A 271 30.15 -6.11 -35.46
CA LEU A 271 30.84 -6.70 -34.31
C LEU A 271 31.61 -5.63 -33.50
N GLU A 272 32.23 -4.68 -34.20
CA GLU A 272 32.96 -3.56 -33.61
C GLU A 272 32.06 -2.67 -32.75
N TYR A 273 30.86 -2.33 -33.25
CA TYR A 273 29.85 -1.58 -32.49
C TYR A 273 29.20 -2.39 -31.37
N LEU A 274 29.04 -3.71 -31.56
CA LEU A 274 28.38 -4.59 -30.58
C LEU A 274 29.07 -4.58 -29.22
N THR A 275 30.40 -4.37 -29.19
CA THR A 275 31.20 -4.34 -27.96
C THR A 275 30.67 -3.35 -26.94
N PHE A 276 30.46 -2.09 -27.32
CA PHE A 276 29.90 -1.10 -26.37
C PHE A 276 28.37 -1.08 -26.41
N SER A 277 27.75 -1.35 -27.57
CA SER A 277 26.28 -1.34 -27.70
C SER A 277 25.58 -2.33 -26.77
N SER A 278 26.17 -3.52 -26.57
CA SER A 278 25.64 -4.52 -25.64
C SER A 278 25.80 -4.10 -24.18
N ALA A 279 26.99 -3.60 -23.79
CA ALA A 279 27.28 -3.15 -22.43
C ALA A 279 26.38 -1.97 -21.98
N LEU A 280 25.98 -1.09 -22.91
CA LEU A 280 25.11 0.07 -22.64
C LEU A 280 23.70 -0.28 -22.16
N LEU A 281 23.25 -1.53 -22.33
CA LEU A 281 21.98 -1.97 -21.78
C LEU A 281 21.98 -2.02 -20.24
N ILE A 282 23.15 -2.20 -19.61
CA ILE A 282 23.29 -2.27 -18.16
C ILE A 282 22.88 -0.96 -17.48
N PRO A 283 23.47 0.20 -17.82
CA PRO A 283 23.14 1.47 -17.17
C PRO A 283 21.72 1.96 -17.46
N VAL A 284 21.01 1.37 -18.43
CA VAL A 284 19.58 1.63 -18.67
C VAL A 284 18.68 0.71 -17.88
N ILE A 285 18.94 -0.60 -17.88
CA ILE A 285 18.06 -1.57 -17.24
C ILE A 285 18.15 -1.46 -15.71
N SER A 286 19.35 -1.24 -15.15
CA SER A 286 19.53 -1.20 -13.69
C SER A 286 18.70 -0.13 -12.96
N PRO A 287 18.67 1.15 -13.39
CA PRO A 287 17.86 2.15 -12.72
C PRO A 287 16.36 1.87 -12.84
N LEU A 288 15.92 1.32 -13.99
CA LEU A 288 14.52 0.94 -14.20
C LEU A 288 14.08 -0.19 -13.24
N ILE A 289 14.93 -1.21 -13.05
CA ILE A 289 14.69 -2.25 -12.05
C ILE A 289 14.57 -1.63 -10.65
N SER A 290 15.51 -0.75 -10.28
CA SER A 290 15.53 -0.12 -8.97
C SER A 290 14.28 0.73 -8.73
N ILE A 291 13.83 1.51 -9.71
CA ILE A 291 12.61 2.32 -9.63
C ILE A 291 11.35 1.44 -9.52
N TYR A 292 11.28 0.35 -10.29
CA TYR A 292 10.09 -0.51 -10.34
C TYR A 292 9.91 -1.35 -9.08
N PHE A 293 10.97 -1.97 -8.58
CA PHE A 293 10.91 -2.91 -7.46
C PHE A 293 11.02 -2.25 -6.09
N VAL A 294 11.62 -1.05 -5.98
CA VAL A 294 11.67 -0.31 -4.71
C VAL A 294 10.37 0.47 -4.52
N ARG A 295 9.44 -0.10 -3.73
CA ARG A 295 8.09 0.42 -3.51
C ARG A 295 8.02 1.94 -3.21
N PRO A 296 8.82 2.52 -2.29
CA PRO A 296 8.79 3.96 -2.03
C PRO A 296 9.04 4.84 -3.27
N TYR A 297 9.91 4.37 -4.17
CA TYR A 297 10.28 5.09 -5.39
C TYR A 297 9.14 5.06 -6.41
N ARG A 298 8.56 3.88 -6.64
CA ARG A 298 7.38 3.71 -7.51
C ARG A 298 6.18 4.52 -6.98
N THR A 299 5.91 4.47 -5.69
CA THR A 299 4.81 5.24 -5.08
C THR A 299 5.01 6.74 -5.26
N ALA A 300 6.23 7.26 -5.11
CA ALA A 300 6.52 8.68 -5.32
C ALA A 300 6.22 9.13 -6.76
N ILE A 301 6.56 8.31 -7.75
CA ILE A 301 6.27 8.59 -9.17
C ILE A 301 4.76 8.57 -9.43
N ILE A 302 4.06 7.56 -8.92
CA ILE A 302 2.60 7.43 -9.06
C ILE A 302 1.90 8.65 -8.45
N LEU A 303 2.31 9.09 -7.26
CA LEU A 303 1.76 10.28 -6.62
C LEU A 303 2.06 11.56 -7.42
N TRP A 304 3.23 11.68 -8.05
CA TRP A 304 3.53 12.81 -8.91
C TRP A 304 2.61 12.84 -10.14
N TYR A 305 2.37 11.68 -10.77
CA TYR A 305 1.43 11.55 -11.89
C TYR A 305 0.02 12.00 -11.51
N TYR A 306 -0.51 11.54 -10.37
CA TYR A 306 -1.83 11.94 -9.90
C TYR A 306 -1.91 13.43 -9.55
N ARG A 307 -0.87 14.00 -8.92
CA ARG A 307 -0.80 15.45 -8.66
C ARG A 307 -0.80 16.26 -9.94
N PHE A 308 -0.01 15.87 -10.94
CA PHE A 308 0.03 16.54 -12.24
C PHE A 308 -1.34 16.50 -12.96
N ARG A 309 -2.02 15.35 -12.91
CA ARG A 309 -3.41 15.23 -13.43
C ARG A 309 -4.39 16.11 -12.66
N ALA A 310 -4.32 16.14 -11.33
CA ALA A 310 -5.19 16.97 -10.50
C ALA A 310 -4.98 18.48 -10.77
N THR A 311 -3.75 18.93 -11.02
CA THR A 311 -3.45 20.32 -11.41
C THR A 311 -4.03 20.67 -12.78
N LYS A 312 -3.95 19.74 -13.75
CA LYS A 312 -4.55 19.91 -15.09
C LYS A 312 -6.09 19.93 -15.05
N ILE A 313 -6.71 19.21 -14.11
CA ILE A 313 -8.17 19.24 -13.90
C ILE A 313 -8.59 20.54 -13.20
N ARG A 314 -7.84 21.01 -12.19
CA ARG A 314 -8.06 22.31 -11.54
C ARG A 314 -7.93 23.51 -12.48
N SER A 315 -7.11 23.43 -13.53
CA SER A 315 -7.02 24.50 -14.54
C SER A 315 -8.21 24.53 -15.52
N ILE A 316 -9.00 23.44 -15.60
CA ILE A 316 -10.18 23.33 -16.48
C ILE A 316 -11.45 23.75 -15.73
N ILE A 317 -11.48 23.55 -14.41
CA ILE A 317 -12.61 23.92 -13.55
C ILE A 317 -12.31 25.29 -12.93
N LYS A 318 -12.88 26.37 -13.49
CA LYS A 318 -12.92 27.65 -12.77
C LYS A 318 -13.76 27.46 -11.51
N PRO A 319 -13.28 27.84 -10.31
CA PRO A 319 -14.10 27.81 -9.12
C PRO A 319 -15.26 28.82 -9.24
N PRO A 320 -16.48 28.49 -8.77
CA PRO A 320 -17.51 29.50 -8.59
C PRO A 320 -17.06 30.53 -7.55
N MET A 321 -17.50 31.78 -7.73
CA MET A 321 -17.13 32.94 -6.93
C MET A 321 -17.22 32.66 -5.42
N THR A 322 -16.14 33.02 -4.73
CA THR A 322 -16.03 33.11 -3.28
C THR A 322 -17.06 34.10 -2.71
N THR A 323 -18.02 33.60 -1.93
CA THR A 323 -18.69 34.37 -0.87
C THR A 323 -17.79 34.39 0.36
N THR A 324 -16.79 35.26 0.33
CA THR A 324 -16.11 35.73 1.55
C THR A 324 -16.92 36.86 2.17
N ASN A 325 -17.01 36.85 3.50
CA ASN A 325 -17.67 37.82 4.40
C ASN A 325 -19.11 37.45 4.79
N LEU A 326 -19.22 36.51 5.73
CA LEU A 326 -20.14 36.59 6.86
C LEU A 326 -19.60 35.63 7.94
N PHE A 327 -19.60 36.10 9.19
CA PHE A 327 -19.14 35.44 10.41
C PHE A 327 -17.65 35.64 10.77
N ASP A 328 -17.36 36.89 11.15
CA ASP A 328 -16.43 37.16 12.24
C ASP A 328 -17.25 37.50 13.51
N ARG A 329 -16.85 36.87 14.62
CA ARG A 329 -17.19 37.15 16.04
C ARG A 329 -18.63 36.92 16.56
N GLU A 330 -18.63 36.38 17.78
CA GLU A 330 -19.74 36.20 18.74
C GLU A 330 -20.72 35.03 18.53
N SER A 331 -20.43 33.90 19.17
CA SER A 331 -21.36 33.22 20.10
C SER A 331 -20.77 31.90 20.60
N GLY A 332 -20.74 31.75 21.92
CA GLY A 332 -20.57 30.45 22.56
C GLY A 332 -21.83 29.58 22.42
N LEU A 333 -21.64 28.30 22.72
CA LEU A 333 -22.63 27.26 23.02
C LEU A 333 -23.33 26.51 21.86
N LYS A 334 -23.14 25.19 21.95
CA LYS A 334 -24.03 24.05 21.62
C LYS A 334 -24.43 23.80 20.16
N LYS A 335 -23.82 22.75 19.59
CA LYS A 335 -24.50 21.76 18.72
C LYS A 335 -23.73 20.44 18.73
N SER A 336 -23.92 19.67 19.80
CA SER A 336 -23.91 18.20 19.76
C SER A 336 -25.34 17.78 20.09
N MET A 337 -26.03 17.19 19.13
CA MET A 337 -27.41 16.74 19.30
C MET A 337 -27.34 15.31 19.82
N PHE A 338 -27.37 15.15 21.14
CA PHE A 338 -27.50 13.85 21.81
C PHE A 338 -28.98 13.45 21.76
N TRP A 339 -29.31 12.32 21.14
CA TRP A 339 -30.65 11.74 21.18
C TRP A 339 -30.76 10.81 22.40
N ASN A 340 -31.65 11.14 23.34
CA ASN A 340 -31.99 10.28 24.47
C ASN A 340 -33.39 9.68 24.23
N GLY A 341 -33.50 8.35 24.15
CA GLY A 341 -34.75 7.65 23.81
C GLY A 341 -35.91 7.85 24.80
N THR A 342 -35.65 8.45 25.96
CA THR A 342 -36.65 8.72 27.00
C THR A 342 -37.56 9.91 26.70
N GLU A 343 -37.13 10.88 25.88
CA GLU A 343 -37.96 12.06 25.52
C GLU A 343 -39.12 11.71 24.58
N TYR A 344 -39.02 10.63 23.81
CA TYR A 344 -40.13 10.15 22.98
C TYR A 344 -41.21 9.41 23.79
N GLN A 345 -40.80 8.70 24.86
CA GLN A 345 -41.73 8.01 25.75
C GLN A 345 -42.50 8.97 26.68
N SER A 346 -41.93 10.12 27.06
CA SER A 346 -42.63 11.13 27.85
C SER A 346 -43.70 11.89 27.04
N ALA A 347 -43.46 12.10 25.73
CA ALA A 347 -44.46 12.66 24.81
C ALA A 347 -45.65 11.72 24.55
N ALA A 348 -45.42 10.40 24.57
CA ALA A 348 -46.47 9.39 24.39
C ALA A 348 -47.37 9.19 25.63
N LYS A 349 -46.89 9.51 26.85
CA LYS A 349 -47.70 9.41 28.08
C LYS A 349 -48.65 10.59 28.30
N ASN A 350 -48.42 11.73 27.65
CA ASN A 350 -49.26 12.94 27.80
C ASN A 350 -50.36 13.09 26.73
N THR A 351 -50.58 12.08 25.88
CA THR A 351 -51.58 12.14 24.79
C THR A 351 -52.84 11.32 25.05
N HIS A 352 -53.21 11.10 26.32
CA HIS A 352 -54.49 10.47 26.69
C HIS A 352 -55.69 11.42 26.82
N SER A 353 -55.56 12.69 26.42
CA SER A 353 -56.71 13.61 26.40
C SER A 353 -56.62 14.59 25.25
N GLN A 354 -56.96 14.13 24.04
CA GLN A 354 -57.74 14.90 23.06
C GLN A 354 -57.96 14.05 21.81
N GLN A 355 -59.15 13.46 21.71
CA GLN A 355 -59.75 13.12 20.42
C GLN A 355 -60.04 14.42 19.68
N SER A 356 -59.29 14.72 18.62
CA SER A 356 -59.78 15.57 17.53
C SER A 356 -59.20 15.10 16.20
N GLN A 357 -60.10 15.02 15.22
CA GLN A 357 -59.91 14.48 13.88
C GLN A 357 -58.73 15.15 13.15
N PHE A 358 -57.71 14.36 12.79
CA PHE A 358 -56.84 14.65 11.66
C PHE A 358 -56.76 13.42 10.74
N SER A 359 -57.62 13.43 9.73
CA SER A 359 -57.54 12.55 8.57
C SER A 359 -56.51 13.10 7.59
N MET A 360 -55.26 12.66 7.70
CA MET A 360 -54.30 12.68 6.58
C MET A 360 -53.14 11.71 6.85
N THR A 361 -52.95 10.77 5.90
CA THR A 361 -51.75 9.92 5.68
C THR A 361 -51.47 8.71 6.60
N THR A 362 -52.49 7.93 6.96
CA THR A 362 -52.31 6.52 7.37
C THR A 362 -51.95 5.59 6.19
N ILE A 363 -52.14 6.07 4.94
CA ILE A 363 -51.98 5.28 3.70
C ILE A 363 -50.51 5.10 3.26
N GLN A 364 -49.55 5.84 3.83
CA GLN A 364 -48.12 5.72 3.46
C GLN A 364 -47.27 4.90 4.42
N LEU A 365 -47.71 4.64 5.66
CA LEU A 365 -46.96 3.80 6.61
C LEU A 365 -47.30 2.30 6.48
N SER A 366 -48.54 1.95 6.12
CA SER A 366 -48.92 0.55 5.91
C SER A 366 -48.14 -0.08 4.75
N ASN A 367 -47.91 0.67 3.68
CA ASN A 367 -47.17 0.17 2.51
C ASN A 367 -45.67 -0.07 2.75
N PHE A 368 -45.09 0.49 3.83
CA PHE A 368 -43.71 0.18 4.21
C PHE A 368 -43.65 -1.04 5.15
N ILE A 369 -44.65 -1.20 6.02
CA ILE A 369 -44.72 -2.28 7.02
C ILE A 369 -45.18 -3.61 6.37
N ASP A 370 -46.15 -3.57 5.45
CA ASP A 370 -46.57 -4.76 4.67
C ASP A 370 -45.45 -5.26 3.74
N SER A 371 -44.53 -4.36 3.34
CA SER A 371 -43.38 -4.73 2.49
C SER A 371 -42.32 -5.55 3.22
N CYS A 372 -42.26 -5.55 4.56
CA CYS A 372 -41.32 -6.39 5.31
C CYS A 372 -41.92 -7.76 5.70
N GLN A 373 -43.23 -7.84 5.96
CA GLN A 373 -43.89 -9.11 6.28
C GLN A 373 -44.20 -9.97 5.04
N ALA A 374 -44.26 -9.37 3.85
CA ALA A 374 -44.60 -10.04 2.59
C ALA A 374 -43.47 -10.09 1.54
N CYS A 375 -42.22 -9.78 1.90
CA CYS A 375 -41.11 -10.12 1.01
C CYS A 375 -40.87 -11.63 1.10
N GLU A 376 -41.20 -12.36 0.04
CA GLU A 376 -40.50 -13.61 -0.29
C GLU A 376 -39.02 -13.23 -0.41
N HIS A 377 -38.25 -13.48 0.65
CA HIS A 377 -36.84 -13.15 0.68
C HIS A 377 -36.08 -14.29 0.01
N VAL A 378 -35.28 -13.95 -1.01
CA VAL A 378 -34.29 -14.89 -1.55
C VAL A 378 -33.06 -14.81 -0.65
N SER A 379 -32.81 -15.88 0.10
CA SER A 379 -31.64 -16.02 0.97
C SER A 379 -30.63 -16.99 0.36
N ASN A 380 -29.38 -16.54 0.15
CA ASN A 380 -28.26 -17.39 -0.20
C ASN A 380 -27.22 -17.30 0.90
N THR A 381 -27.07 -18.35 1.71
CA THR A 381 -26.39 -18.25 3.01
C THR A 381 -24.97 -18.79 3.02
N LYS A 382 -24.51 -19.44 1.95
CA LYS A 382 -23.18 -20.06 1.81
C LYS A 382 -22.53 -19.76 0.46
N VAL A 383 -22.29 -18.48 0.17
CA VAL A 383 -21.58 -18.06 -1.06
C VAL A 383 -20.08 -17.96 -0.78
N PRO A 384 -19.21 -18.80 -1.38
CA PRO A 384 -17.77 -18.74 -1.14
C PRO A 384 -17.18 -17.47 -1.75
N TYR A 385 -16.55 -16.64 -0.91
CA TYR A 385 -15.92 -15.41 -1.37
C TYR A 385 -14.39 -15.53 -1.52
N ALA A 386 -13.79 -16.57 -0.92
CA ALA A 386 -12.37 -16.86 -0.96
C ALA A 386 -12.12 -18.37 -1.12
N ALA A 387 -10.88 -18.75 -1.47
CA ALA A 387 -10.45 -20.14 -1.38
C ALA A 387 -10.40 -20.59 0.10
N PRO A 388 -10.70 -21.87 0.40
CA PRO A 388 -10.61 -22.42 1.74
C PRO A 388 -9.21 -22.17 2.36
N PRO A 389 -9.10 -21.51 3.52
CA PRO A 389 -7.81 -21.17 4.13
C PRO A 389 -7.21 -22.36 4.89
N ILE A 390 -7.15 -23.52 4.25
CA ILE A 390 -6.69 -24.79 4.82
C ILE A 390 -5.30 -25.17 4.31
N GLY A 391 -4.59 -26.01 5.08
CA GLY A 391 -3.26 -26.50 4.70
C GLY A 391 -2.26 -25.36 4.49
N ASP A 392 -1.67 -25.28 3.29
CA ASP A 392 -0.69 -24.24 2.92
C ASP A 392 -1.29 -22.82 2.89
N LEU A 393 -2.62 -22.69 2.82
CA LEU A 393 -3.32 -21.41 2.87
C LEU A 393 -3.66 -20.96 4.30
N ARG A 394 -3.40 -21.79 5.31
CA ARG A 394 -3.60 -21.40 6.71
C ARG A 394 -2.68 -20.23 7.07
N PHE A 395 -3.26 -19.18 7.64
CA PHE A 395 -2.59 -17.90 7.97
C PHE A 395 -2.05 -17.10 6.76
N ALA A 396 -2.33 -17.52 5.53
CA ALA A 396 -2.05 -16.74 4.34
C ALA A 396 -3.15 -15.68 4.11
N TYR A 397 -2.87 -14.68 3.27
CA TYR A 397 -3.93 -13.78 2.80
C TYR A 397 -4.98 -14.57 2.00
N PRO A 398 -6.27 -14.24 2.12
CA PRO A 398 -7.34 -14.86 1.33
C PRO A 398 -7.00 -14.86 -0.16
N GLN A 399 -7.22 -16.01 -0.82
CA GLN A 399 -7.01 -16.17 -2.26
C GLN A 399 -8.37 -16.18 -2.98
N PRO A 400 -8.40 -15.92 -4.30
CA PRO A 400 -9.62 -16.01 -5.09
C PRO A 400 -10.36 -17.34 -4.93
N PRO A 401 -11.70 -17.34 -4.85
CA PRO A 401 -12.47 -18.55 -4.67
C PRO A 401 -12.21 -19.51 -5.84
N ILE A 402 -12.14 -20.80 -5.53
CA ILE A 402 -11.96 -21.85 -6.52
C ILE A 402 -13.17 -21.85 -7.43
N LYS A 403 -12.97 -21.75 -8.75
CA LYS A 403 -14.08 -21.76 -9.71
C LYS A 403 -14.75 -23.14 -9.71
N TRP A 404 -16.09 -23.16 -9.69
CA TRP A 404 -16.89 -24.36 -9.86
C TRP A 404 -17.68 -24.31 -11.18
N ASN A 405 -18.13 -25.47 -11.65
CA ASN A 405 -19.02 -25.60 -12.79
C ASN A 405 -20.44 -25.94 -12.29
N GLY A 406 -21.46 -25.37 -12.94
CA GLY A 406 -22.86 -25.59 -12.55
C GLY A 406 -23.34 -24.68 -11.43
N VAL A 407 -24.44 -25.06 -10.78
CA VAL A 407 -25.09 -24.30 -9.72
C VAL A 407 -24.44 -24.65 -8.38
N TRP A 408 -24.02 -23.64 -7.62
CA TRP A 408 -23.56 -23.81 -6.26
C TRP A 408 -24.75 -23.81 -5.31
N ASP A 409 -24.83 -24.80 -4.43
CA ASP A 409 -25.87 -24.87 -3.43
C ASP A 409 -25.56 -23.92 -2.27
N ALA A 410 -26.38 -22.87 -2.15
CA ALA A 410 -26.29 -21.85 -1.11
C ALA A 410 -27.58 -21.78 -0.25
N THR A 411 -28.38 -22.85 -0.19
CA THR A 411 -29.64 -22.85 0.58
C THR A 411 -29.43 -23.07 2.09
N GLU A 412 -28.28 -23.63 2.47
CA GLU A 412 -27.92 -23.91 3.86
C GLU A 412 -26.77 -23.00 4.35
N PHE A 413 -26.73 -22.73 5.66
CA PHE A 413 -25.64 -21.97 6.25
C PHE A 413 -24.29 -22.68 6.12
N GLY A 414 -23.22 -21.90 5.90
CA GLY A 414 -21.85 -22.39 5.98
C GLY A 414 -21.42 -22.68 7.42
N PRO A 415 -20.33 -23.44 7.61
CA PRO A 415 -19.76 -23.66 8.95
C PRO A 415 -19.21 -22.34 9.53
N GLY A 416 -19.25 -22.23 10.86
CA GLY A 416 -18.56 -21.16 11.58
C GLY A 416 -17.04 -21.34 11.53
N CYS A 417 -16.29 -20.23 11.61
CA CYS A 417 -14.84 -20.28 11.74
C CYS A 417 -14.42 -20.87 13.09
N ILE A 418 -13.20 -21.42 13.16
CA ILE A 418 -12.61 -21.90 14.42
C ILE A 418 -12.58 -20.77 15.46
N GLU A 419 -13.18 -21.03 16.61
CA GLU A 419 -13.19 -20.14 17.78
C GLU A 419 -12.77 -20.90 19.05
N ASN A 420 -12.36 -20.16 20.08
CA ASN A 420 -11.96 -20.77 21.35
C ASN A 420 -13.19 -21.26 22.13
N SER A 421 -13.36 -22.58 22.17
CA SER A 421 -14.47 -23.21 22.89
C SER A 421 -14.41 -23.07 24.42
N SER A 422 -13.29 -22.58 24.96
CA SER A 422 -13.13 -22.34 26.40
C SER A 422 -13.76 -21.03 26.86
N THR A 423 -14.02 -20.09 25.94
CA THR A 423 -14.48 -18.73 26.25
C THR A 423 -15.91 -18.44 25.76
N THR A 424 -16.37 -19.14 24.73
CA THR A 424 -17.71 -18.96 24.16
C THR A 424 -18.62 -20.11 24.63
N LYS A 425 -19.86 -19.83 25.07
CA LYS A 425 -20.83 -20.87 25.49
C LYS A 425 -21.81 -21.29 24.39
N ASN A 426 -21.94 -20.47 23.36
CA ASN A 426 -22.83 -20.67 22.22
C ASN A 426 -22.00 -20.85 20.95
N HIS A 427 -21.80 -22.10 20.54
CA HIS A 427 -21.00 -22.42 19.37
C HIS A 427 -21.87 -22.63 18.13
N PRO A 428 -21.36 -22.31 16.92
CA PRO A 428 -21.93 -22.82 15.68
C PRO A 428 -22.03 -24.35 15.74
N GLU A 429 -23.12 -24.92 15.21
CA GLU A 429 -23.32 -26.37 15.17
C GLU A 429 -22.21 -27.10 14.39
N VAL A 430 -21.67 -26.44 13.36
CA VAL A 430 -20.56 -26.93 12.55
C VAL A 430 -19.47 -25.86 12.51
N ILE A 431 -18.25 -26.26 12.87
CA ILE A 431 -17.05 -25.40 12.86
C ILE A 431 -16.04 -25.97 11.87
N SER A 432 -15.40 -25.11 11.08
CA SER A 432 -14.39 -25.49 10.08
C SER A 432 -13.39 -24.35 9.86
N GLU A 433 -12.20 -24.69 9.35
CA GLU A 433 -11.29 -23.69 8.76
C GLU A 433 -11.77 -23.21 7.39
N ASP A 434 -12.46 -24.08 6.65
CA ASP A 434 -13.18 -23.68 5.45
C ASP A 434 -14.48 -22.97 5.88
N CYS A 435 -14.37 -21.68 6.22
CA CYS A 435 -15.45 -20.87 6.78
C CYS A 435 -15.64 -19.51 6.06
N LEU A 436 -14.91 -19.27 4.96
CA LEU A 436 -14.91 -17.97 4.26
C LEU A 436 -16.09 -17.85 3.28
N PHE A 437 -17.29 -17.72 3.86
CA PHE A 437 -18.56 -17.57 3.13
C PHE A 437 -19.25 -16.25 3.46
N LEU A 438 -20.05 -15.77 2.50
CA LEU A 438 -20.97 -14.65 2.70
C LEU A 438 -22.42 -15.13 2.59
N SER A 439 -23.29 -14.48 3.36
CA SER A 439 -24.74 -14.62 3.25
C SER A 439 -25.36 -13.38 2.62
N PHE A 440 -26.21 -13.57 1.61
CA PHE A 440 -26.96 -12.53 0.92
C PHE A 440 -28.45 -12.69 1.19
N TYR A 441 -29.07 -11.60 1.61
CA TYR A 441 -30.53 -11.50 1.80
C TYR A 441 -31.05 -10.41 0.85
N THR A 442 -31.97 -10.80 -0.04
CA THR A 442 -32.53 -9.89 -1.05
C THR A 442 -34.00 -10.24 -1.31
N ASN A 443 -34.67 -9.45 -2.14
CA ASN A 443 -36.05 -9.69 -2.56
C ASN A 443 -36.21 -9.51 -4.08
N ASP A 444 -37.35 -9.93 -4.62
CA ASP A 444 -37.63 -9.87 -6.05
C ASP A 444 -37.55 -8.45 -6.62
N TYR A 445 -37.92 -7.45 -5.82
CA TYR A 445 -37.78 -6.04 -6.21
C TYR A 445 -36.32 -5.68 -6.48
N CYS A 446 -35.42 -5.98 -5.53
CA CYS A 446 -34.00 -5.69 -5.68
C CYS A 446 -33.37 -6.52 -6.80
N LEU A 447 -33.72 -7.79 -6.94
CA LEU A 447 -33.25 -8.65 -8.04
C LEU A 447 -33.68 -8.12 -9.42
N LYS A 448 -34.90 -7.60 -9.53
CA LYS A 448 -35.45 -7.02 -10.76
C LYS A 448 -34.79 -5.69 -11.13
N TYR A 449 -34.68 -4.76 -10.17
CA TYR A 449 -34.24 -3.38 -10.46
C TYR A 449 -32.74 -3.13 -10.26
N LYS A 450 -32.03 -4.01 -9.52
CA LYS A 450 -30.58 -4.01 -9.33
C LYS A 450 -29.99 -2.66 -8.89
N ASN A 451 -30.71 -1.94 -8.03
CA ASN A 451 -30.36 -0.59 -7.59
C ASN A 451 -30.63 -0.34 -6.10
N CYS A 452 -30.82 -1.39 -5.30
CA CYS A 452 -31.07 -1.24 -3.87
C CYS A 452 -29.79 -0.85 -3.11
N SER A 453 -29.89 0.04 -2.13
CA SER A 453 -28.81 0.26 -1.15
C SER A 453 -28.54 -1.03 -0.37
N ALA A 454 -27.28 -1.34 -0.12
CA ALA A 454 -26.86 -2.57 0.55
C ALA A 454 -26.16 -2.28 1.88
N VAL A 455 -26.27 -3.22 2.80
CA VAL A 455 -25.53 -3.23 4.07
C VAL A 455 -24.59 -4.42 4.08
N PHE A 456 -23.31 -4.17 4.38
CA PHE A 456 -22.31 -5.20 4.61
C PHE A 456 -22.04 -5.30 6.12
N TYR A 457 -22.52 -6.37 6.74
CA TYR A 457 -22.35 -6.63 8.18
C TYR A 457 -21.05 -7.36 8.46
N ILE A 458 -20.27 -6.88 9.43
CA ILE A 458 -18.93 -7.37 9.74
C ILE A 458 -18.90 -8.06 11.10
N HIS A 459 -18.39 -9.29 11.10
CA HIS A 459 -17.98 -10.01 12.31
C HIS A 459 -16.54 -10.56 12.23
N GLY A 460 -15.86 -10.47 11.07
CA GLY A 460 -14.57 -11.12 10.77
C GLY A 460 -13.81 -10.44 9.62
N ASP A 461 -13.09 -11.20 8.79
CA ASP A 461 -12.32 -10.67 7.63
C ASP A 461 -13.18 -9.78 6.72
N ILE A 462 -12.59 -8.69 6.26
CA ILE A 462 -13.32 -7.50 5.83
C ILE A 462 -12.96 -7.13 4.40
N LEU A 463 -11.67 -7.05 4.07
CA LEU A 463 -11.23 -6.42 2.82
C LEU A 463 -11.57 -7.30 1.62
N TYR A 464 -11.31 -8.61 1.74
CA TYR A 464 -11.53 -9.54 0.64
C TYR A 464 -13.01 -9.85 0.42
N GLY A 465 -13.78 -10.02 1.51
CA GLY A 465 -15.23 -10.16 1.44
C GLY A 465 -15.90 -8.93 0.84
N LEU A 466 -15.43 -7.73 1.18
CA LEU A 466 -15.96 -6.47 0.64
C LEU A 466 -15.60 -6.27 -0.84
N GLU A 467 -14.39 -6.68 -1.27
CA GLU A 467 -14.03 -6.72 -2.71
C GLU A 467 -14.94 -7.66 -3.51
N PHE A 468 -15.27 -8.83 -2.93
CA PHE A 468 -16.24 -9.74 -3.52
C PHE A 468 -17.62 -9.10 -3.63
N VAL A 469 -18.10 -8.46 -2.55
CA VAL A 469 -19.39 -7.75 -2.56
C VAL A 469 -19.42 -6.73 -3.68
N ASN A 470 -18.41 -5.90 -3.88
CA ASN A 470 -18.44 -4.96 -5.00
C ASN A 470 -18.60 -5.60 -6.37
N ARG A 471 -17.83 -6.66 -6.61
CA ARG A 471 -17.82 -7.32 -7.90
C ARG A 471 -19.17 -7.97 -8.19
N GLU A 472 -19.79 -8.56 -7.17
CA GLU A 472 -20.95 -9.44 -7.34
C GLU A 472 -22.29 -8.85 -6.87
N LEU A 473 -22.31 -7.75 -6.12
CA LEU A 473 -23.53 -7.23 -5.46
C LEU A 473 -24.66 -6.91 -6.45
N ARG A 474 -24.33 -6.49 -7.68
CA ARG A 474 -25.33 -6.29 -8.75
C ARG A 474 -26.08 -7.56 -9.11
N ASN A 475 -25.44 -8.73 -8.98
CA ASN A 475 -26.07 -10.03 -9.22
C ASN A 475 -27.09 -10.38 -8.11
N PHE A 476 -26.92 -9.81 -6.92
CA PHE A 476 -27.83 -9.95 -5.79
C PHE A 476 -28.83 -8.78 -5.65
N GLY A 477 -28.91 -7.90 -6.66
CA GLY A 477 -29.89 -6.81 -6.70
C GLY A 477 -29.47 -5.49 -6.05
N GLY A 478 -28.26 -5.42 -5.51
CA GLY A 478 -27.74 -4.22 -4.86
C GLY A 478 -27.00 -3.27 -5.80
N ASN A 479 -26.92 -2.01 -5.40
CA ASN A 479 -26.12 -0.98 -6.05
C ASN A 479 -24.73 -0.96 -5.41
N PRO A 480 -23.65 -1.33 -6.14
CA PRO A 480 -22.28 -1.22 -5.61
C PRO A 480 -21.90 0.23 -5.31
N ASN A 481 -22.66 1.21 -5.82
CA ASN A 481 -22.41 2.61 -5.50
C ASN A 481 -23.09 3.10 -4.21
N SER A 482 -23.78 2.24 -3.48
CA SER A 482 -24.53 2.56 -2.27
C SER A 482 -24.41 1.41 -1.27
N VAL A 483 -23.23 1.28 -0.69
CA VAL A 483 -22.91 0.24 0.30
C VAL A 483 -22.59 0.90 1.65
N THR A 484 -23.36 0.51 2.67
CA THR A 484 -23.20 0.86 4.09
C THR A 484 -22.40 -0.24 4.77
N VAL A 485 -21.36 0.11 5.53
CA VAL A 485 -20.62 -0.86 6.33
C VAL A 485 -21.10 -0.80 7.78
N PHE A 486 -21.45 -1.95 8.35
CA PHE A 486 -22.01 -2.03 9.69
C PHE A 486 -21.29 -3.10 10.51
N GLY A 487 -21.00 -2.80 11.78
CA GLY A 487 -20.44 -3.78 12.71
C GLY A 487 -20.80 -3.49 14.16
N HIS A 488 -20.77 -4.52 15.00
CA HIS A 488 -21.02 -4.42 16.43
C HIS A 488 -19.80 -4.90 17.22
N SER A 489 -19.48 -4.25 18.34
CA SER A 489 -18.32 -4.59 19.18
C SER A 489 -17.02 -4.66 18.35
N SER A 490 -16.31 -5.78 18.34
CA SER A 490 -15.13 -6.00 17.49
C SER A 490 -15.40 -5.69 16.00
N GLY A 491 -16.54 -6.10 15.45
CA GLY A 491 -16.94 -5.78 14.08
C GLY A 491 -17.13 -4.27 13.85
N GLY A 492 -17.53 -3.56 14.90
CA GLY A 492 -17.67 -2.12 14.85
C GLY A 492 -16.33 -1.39 14.85
N ASN A 493 -15.38 -1.85 15.69
CA ASN A 493 -13.99 -1.38 15.64
C ASN A 493 -13.37 -1.56 14.24
N LEU A 494 -13.68 -2.68 13.60
CA LEU A 494 -13.25 -2.98 12.24
C LEU A 494 -13.85 -2.02 11.21
N ALA A 495 -15.15 -1.71 11.32
CA ALA A 495 -15.81 -0.68 10.51
C ALA A 495 -15.13 0.68 10.70
N LEU A 496 -14.90 1.09 11.95
CA LEU A 496 -14.21 2.34 12.28
C LEU A 496 -12.79 2.41 11.73
N ALA A 497 -12.01 1.34 11.89
CA ALA A 497 -10.64 1.27 11.40
C ALA A 497 -10.60 1.54 9.89
N MET A 498 -11.60 1.11 9.13
CA MET A 498 -11.74 1.45 7.71
C MET A 498 -12.14 2.91 7.49
N ALA A 499 -13.09 3.44 8.27
CA ALA A 499 -13.52 4.82 8.15
C ALA A 499 -12.38 5.84 8.36
N PHE A 500 -11.40 5.49 9.20
CA PHE A 500 -10.23 6.30 9.53
C PHE A 500 -8.91 5.81 8.86
N SER A 501 -8.98 4.85 7.92
CA SER A 501 -7.78 4.27 7.30
C SER A 501 -7.16 5.14 6.20
N LYS A 502 -5.84 5.00 6.03
CA LYS A 502 -5.02 5.53 4.91
C LYS A 502 -4.34 4.40 4.09
N ASN A 503 -4.89 3.19 4.19
CA ASN A 503 -4.43 1.85 3.81
C ASN A 503 -3.90 1.11 5.04
N ILE A 504 -4.61 0.08 5.49
CA ILE A 504 -4.23 -0.73 6.65
C ILE A 504 -2.91 -1.46 6.36
N ASP A 505 -1.79 -0.93 6.87
CA ASP A 505 -0.60 -1.63 7.39
C ASP A 505 0.19 -0.67 8.31
N PRO A 506 0.93 -1.12 9.35
CA PRO A 506 0.71 -0.73 10.73
C PRO A 506 2.02 -0.17 11.31
N GLU A 507 2.28 1.11 11.12
CA GLU A 507 3.05 1.86 12.09
C GLU A 507 2.12 2.97 12.58
N GLN A 508 1.72 3.09 13.83
CA GLN A 508 2.31 2.61 15.07
C GLN A 508 1.38 3.12 16.19
N ARG A 509 0.13 2.63 16.25
CA ARG A 509 -0.67 2.82 17.47
C ARG A 509 -1.72 1.73 17.65
N TYR A 510 -2.66 1.54 16.74
CA TYR A 510 -3.79 0.65 17.04
C TYR A 510 -3.49 -0.86 16.97
N SER A 511 -2.80 -1.39 15.95
CA SER A 511 -2.45 -2.84 15.96
C SER A 511 -1.30 -3.20 16.89
N ARG A 512 -0.31 -2.31 17.14
CA ARG A 512 0.69 -2.57 18.19
C ARG A 512 0.12 -2.52 19.59
N ILE A 513 -0.91 -1.71 19.85
CA ILE A 513 -1.65 -1.79 21.11
C ILE A 513 -2.34 -3.16 21.23
N MET A 514 -2.87 -3.72 20.15
CA MET A 514 -3.52 -5.05 20.15
C MET A 514 -2.55 -6.26 20.11
N ASP A 515 -1.36 -6.09 19.51
CA ASP A 515 -0.37 -7.17 19.33
C ASP A 515 0.71 -7.18 20.43
N ASP A 516 1.15 -6.02 20.97
CA ASP A 516 2.09 -5.96 22.10
C ASP A 516 1.39 -6.22 23.45
N TYR A 517 0.07 -5.98 23.52
CA TYR A 517 -0.77 -6.32 24.67
C TYR A 517 -1.85 -7.28 24.21
N GLY A 518 -1.48 -8.56 24.05
CA GLY A 518 -2.42 -9.60 23.65
C GLY A 518 -3.71 -9.48 24.45
N ASN A 519 -4.84 -9.28 23.79
CA ASN A 519 -6.19 -9.19 24.38
C ASN A 519 -6.41 -8.20 25.56
N GLU A 520 -5.41 -7.44 26.00
CA GLU A 520 -5.45 -6.73 27.30
C GLU A 520 -5.57 -5.20 27.19
N LEU A 521 -5.70 -4.62 25.99
CA LEU A 521 -5.62 -3.14 25.88
C LEU A 521 -6.57 -2.44 24.90
N ASN A 522 -7.75 -3.03 24.68
CA ASN A 522 -9.01 -2.29 24.50
C ASN A 522 -10.14 -3.34 24.50
N PRO A 523 -10.60 -3.82 25.68
CA PRO A 523 -11.52 -4.94 25.71
C PRO A 523 -12.88 -4.57 25.09
N PHE A 524 -13.22 -3.27 24.99
CA PHE A 524 -14.58 -2.88 24.72
C PHE A 524 -14.67 -1.59 23.91
N ALA A 525 -15.20 -1.68 22.70
CA ALA A 525 -15.79 -0.54 22.00
C ALA A 525 -17.04 -1.02 21.26
N GLY A 526 -18.18 -0.45 21.65
CA GLY A 526 -19.50 -0.73 21.12
C GLY A 526 -19.68 -0.27 19.67
N ILE A 527 -20.56 -0.99 18.97
CA ILE A 527 -21.42 -0.61 17.82
C ILE A 527 -21.01 0.57 16.94
N PHE A 528 -20.71 0.27 15.68
CA PHE A 528 -20.38 1.25 14.66
C PHE A 528 -21.24 1.08 13.41
N TRP A 529 -21.87 2.18 13.00
CA TRP A 529 -22.63 2.29 11.76
C TRP A 529 -21.98 3.29 10.79
N ILE A 530 -21.67 2.84 9.58
CA ILE A 530 -21.23 3.68 8.48
C ILE A 530 -22.36 3.73 7.44
N PRO A 531 -22.98 4.89 7.14
CA PRO A 531 -24.02 5.08 6.12
C PRO A 531 -23.49 4.81 4.70
N PRO A 532 -24.30 4.87 3.62
CA PRO A 532 -23.88 4.49 2.27
C PRO A 532 -23.03 5.60 1.66
N LEU A 533 -21.81 5.76 2.14
CA LEU A 533 -21.13 7.01 1.89
C LEU A 533 -20.59 7.13 0.46
N PHE A 534 -20.43 6.03 -0.27
CA PHE A 534 -19.54 6.02 -1.42
C PHE A 534 -20.03 5.12 -2.53
N SER A 535 -19.69 5.53 -3.75
CA SER A 535 -19.50 4.54 -4.80
C SER A 535 -18.44 3.53 -4.32
N PHE A 536 -18.58 2.21 -4.52
CA PHE A 536 -17.53 1.30 -4.07
C PHE A 536 -16.16 1.67 -4.66
N SER A 537 -16.14 2.14 -5.91
CA SER A 537 -14.96 2.72 -6.54
C SER A 537 -14.34 3.85 -5.70
N SER A 538 -15.15 4.80 -5.21
CA SER A 538 -14.67 5.87 -4.35
C SER A 538 -14.29 5.39 -2.94
N PHE A 539 -14.96 4.38 -2.39
CA PHE A 539 -14.60 3.81 -1.09
C PHE A 539 -13.21 3.16 -1.12
N MET A 540 -12.94 2.34 -2.13
CA MET A 540 -11.62 1.71 -2.31
C MET A 540 -10.52 2.73 -2.61
N GLU A 541 -10.81 3.78 -3.39
CA GLU A 541 -9.88 4.90 -3.59
C GLU A 541 -9.63 5.68 -2.30
N GLN A 542 -10.64 5.85 -1.46
CA GLN A 542 -10.54 6.57 -0.20
C GLN A 542 -9.88 5.76 0.91
N LEU A 543 -9.99 4.43 0.91
CA LEU A 543 -9.11 3.57 1.72
C LEU A 543 -7.64 3.83 1.39
N GLN A 544 -7.34 4.37 0.20
CA GLN A 544 -5.98 4.63 -0.27
C GLN A 544 -5.47 6.07 -0.07
N GLN A 545 -6.31 7.00 0.38
CA GLN A 545 -6.01 8.44 0.48
C GLN A 545 -6.02 8.94 1.94
N ASP A 546 -5.78 10.24 2.15
CA ASP A 546 -5.87 10.86 3.49
C ASP A 546 -7.24 10.62 4.15
N VAL A 547 -7.35 10.81 5.47
CA VAL A 547 -8.63 10.65 6.19
C VAL A 547 -9.59 11.75 5.75
N GLU A 548 -10.43 11.45 4.77
CA GLU A 548 -11.51 12.33 4.31
C GLU A 548 -12.66 12.39 5.33
N PRO A 549 -13.35 13.53 5.47
CA PRO A 549 -14.56 13.65 6.28
C PRO A 549 -15.71 12.78 5.76
N ARG A 550 -16.45 12.17 6.68
CA ARG A 550 -17.53 11.22 6.36
C ARG A 550 -18.70 11.32 7.34
N ASP A 551 -19.88 10.92 6.87
CA ASP A 551 -21.07 10.79 7.70
C ASP A 551 -20.98 9.52 8.55
N ILE A 552 -21.11 9.58 9.87
CA ILE A 552 -21.01 8.37 10.71
C ILE A 552 -22.14 8.35 11.73
N LEU A 553 -22.66 7.16 12.02
CA LEU A 553 -23.63 6.91 13.08
C LEU A 553 -22.95 6.01 14.10
N LEU A 554 -22.83 6.50 15.32
CA LEU A 554 -22.12 5.84 16.39
C LEU A 554 -23.04 5.75 17.59
N GLY A 555 -22.93 4.68 18.36
CA GLY A 555 -23.69 4.62 19.60
C GLY A 555 -23.41 3.42 20.44
N ASN A 556 -23.97 3.46 21.64
CA ASN A 556 -23.79 2.44 22.67
C ASN A 556 -25.14 2.17 23.32
N THR A 557 -25.25 1.03 24.01
CA THR A 557 -26.32 0.87 25.00
C THR A 557 -26.00 1.72 26.23
N ASP A 558 -27.01 2.21 26.92
CA ASP A 558 -26.82 3.08 28.10
C ASP A 558 -26.17 2.35 29.31
N ARG A 559 -26.07 1.01 29.26
CA ARG A 559 -25.46 0.15 30.28
C ARG A 559 -24.64 -0.98 29.66
N GLU A 560 -23.72 -0.62 28.77
CA GLU A 560 -22.85 -1.54 27.99
C GLU A 560 -22.24 -2.66 28.88
N TYR A 561 -21.50 -2.27 29.91
CA TYR A 561 -20.81 -3.19 30.85
C TYR A 561 -21.22 -3.00 32.32
N ASP A 562 -22.39 -2.43 32.59
CA ASP A 562 -22.90 -2.26 33.96
C ASP A 562 -23.54 -3.57 34.47
N PHE A 563 -22.73 -4.63 34.60
CA PHE A 563 -23.18 -5.95 35.04
C PHE A 563 -23.17 -6.08 36.59
N PRO A 564 -24.21 -6.67 37.22
CA PRO A 564 -24.22 -6.95 38.66
C PRO A 564 -23.18 -8.00 39.12
N HIS A 565 -22.56 -8.74 38.20
CA HIS A 565 -21.72 -9.91 38.49
C HIS A 565 -20.25 -9.78 38.07
N PHE A 566 -19.85 -8.64 37.48
CA PHE A 566 -18.43 -8.28 37.35
C PHE A 566 -17.94 -7.51 38.59
N ASP A 567 -18.51 -7.84 39.74
CA ASP A 567 -18.06 -7.34 41.03
C ASP A 567 -16.84 -8.16 41.45
N LYS A 568 -15.65 -7.61 41.16
CA LYS A 568 -14.39 -7.86 41.86
C LYS A 568 -14.30 -9.23 42.54
N ARG A 569 -13.88 -10.30 41.83
CA ARG A 569 -13.28 -11.47 42.50
C ARG A 569 -12.61 -12.54 41.64
N ASP A 570 -12.77 -12.57 40.32
CA ASP A 570 -12.11 -13.57 39.48
C ASP A 570 -11.10 -12.93 38.52
N GLY A 571 -9.96 -12.47 39.06
CA GLY A 571 -8.70 -12.47 38.32
C GLY A 571 -8.28 -11.22 37.53
N TRP A 572 -8.83 -10.03 37.77
CA TRP A 572 -8.17 -8.79 37.33
C TRP A 572 -7.00 -8.49 38.27
N SER A 573 -5.78 -8.60 37.74
CA SER A 573 -4.54 -8.44 38.49
C SER A 573 -4.14 -6.95 38.53
N ASP A 574 -3.31 -6.55 39.48
CA ASP A 574 -2.69 -5.21 39.58
C ASP A 574 -1.86 -4.78 38.33
N ASN A 575 -1.97 -5.49 37.20
CA ASN A 575 -1.29 -5.23 35.93
C ASN A 575 -2.22 -4.70 34.81
N ASP A 576 -3.51 -4.46 35.05
CA ASP A 576 -4.42 -3.96 34.01
C ASP A 576 -4.18 -2.48 33.69
N VAL A 577 -4.26 -2.13 32.40
CA VAL A 577 -3.92 -0.79 31.90
C VAL A 577 -5.02 0.20 32.28
N THR A 578 -4.63 1.27 32.96
CA THR A 578 -5.60 2.28 33.41
C THR A 578 -6.16 3.06 32.22
N MET A 579 -7.40 3.57 32.34
CA MET A 579 -7.99 4.49 31.34
C MET A 579 -7.03 5.64 30.97
N SER A 580 -6.27 6.13 31.96
CA SER A 580 -5.29 7.18 31.77
C SER A 580 -4.08 6.77 30.90
N GLU A 581 -3.68 5.50 31.00
CA GLU A 581 -2.60 4.88 30.24
C GLU A 581 -3.08 4.49 28.84
N GLU A 582 -4.28 3.94 28.72
CA GLU A 582 -4.88 3.51 27.46
C GLU A 582 -5.10 4.67 26.49
N PHE A 583 -5.60 5.81 26.99
CA PHE A 583 -5.75 7.02 26.18
C PHE A 583 -4.46 7.86 26.08
N GLY A 584 -3.38 7.44 26.74
CA GLY A 584 -2.05 8.03 26.60
C GLY A 584 -1.95 9.47 27.12
N TYR A 585 -2.63 9.80 28.21
CA TYR A 585 -2.54 11.13 28.82
C TYR A 585 -1.14 11.42 29.37
N LYS A 586 -0.72 12.70 29.43
CA LYS A 586 0.61 13.06 29.94
C LYS A 586 0.76 12.92 31.46
N ASN A 587 -0.33 13.09 32.22
CA ASN A 587 -0.36 13.04 33.69
C ASN A 587 -1.21 11.85 34.18
N GLN A 588 -0.86 10.65 33.71
CA GLN A 588 -1.65 9.43 33.88
C GLN A 588 -2.06 9.20 35.34
N LYS A 589 -1.09 9.20 36.26
CA LYS A 589 -1.32 8.97 37.70
C LYS A 589 -2.28 9.95 38.36
N ASP A 590 -2.28 11.22 37.95
CA ASP A 590 -3.16 12.23 38.54
C ASP A 590 -4.58 12.14 37.96
N ILE A 591 -4.69 11.86 36.67
CA ILE A 591 -5.97 11.65 35.98
C ILE A 591 -6.65 10.40 36.51
N GLN A 592 -5.89 9.31 36.68
CA GLN A 592 -6.40 8.07 37.26
C GLN A 592 -6.90 8.30 38.69
N ARG A 593 -6.14 9.01 39.52
CA ARG A 593 -6.56 9.36 40.90
C ARG A 593 -7.85 10.19 40.92
N ILE A 594 -8.01 11.14 40.00
CA ILE A 594 -9.25 11.92 39.88
C ILE A 594 -10.42 11.03 39.45
N PHE A 595 -10.19 10.17 38.47
CA PHE A 595 -11.18 9.24 37.94
C PHE A 595 -11.67 8.27 39.01
N GLU A 596 -10.76 7.61 39.74
CA GLU A 596 -11.10 6.68 40.83
C GLU A 596 -11.85 7.37 41.97
N ARG A 597 -11.45 8.59 42.32
CA ARG A 597 -12.16 9.41 43.32
C ARG A 597 -13.60 9.71 42.86
N ASP A 598 -13.77 10.10 41.60
CA ASP A 598 -15.09 10.44 41.05
C ASP A 598 -15.96 9.18 40.85
N LEU A 599 -15.35 8.02 40.55
CA LEU A 599 -16.04 6.72 40.48
C LEU A 599 -16.50 6.26 41.87
N THR A 600 -15.59 6.25 42.85
CA THR A 600 -15.88 5.80 44.23
C THR A 600 -16.84 6.72 44.99
N SER A 601 -16.85 8.02 44.65
CA SER A 601 -17.85 8.96 45.19
C SER A 601 -19.25 8.82 44.56
N GLY A 602 -19.42 7.92 43.59
CA GLY A 602 -20.70 7.70 42.89
C GLY A 602 -21.05 8.80 41.89
N LYS A 603 -20.12 9.72 41.60
CA LYS A 603 -20.35 10.88 40.73
C LYS A 603 -20.51 10.48 39.26
N LEU A 604 -19.94 9.34 38.83
CA LEU A 604 -19.89 8.93 37.42
C LEU A 604 -21.01 7.97 36.97
N GLY A 605 -21.87 7.48 37.88
CA GLY A 605 -23.12 6.77 37.56
C GLY A 605 -23.05 5.42 36.83
N HIS A 606 -21.87 5.03 36.31
CA HIS A 606 -21.63 3.84 35.48
C HIS A 606 -20.35 3.10 35.90
N ALA A 607 -20.20 1.85 35.45
CA ALA A 607 -18.98 1.07 35.63
C ALA A 607 -17.79 1.68 34.86
N HIS A 608 -16.57 1.35 35.28
CA HIS A 608 -15.33 1.80 34.65
C HIS A 608 -15.32 1.53 33.14
N ASP A 609 -15.64 0.29 32.77
CA ASP A 609 -15.65 -0.17 31.39
C ASP A 609 -16.66 0.60 30.55
N THR A 610 -17.91 0.74 31.01
CA THR A 610 -18.94 1.54 30.31
C THR A 610 -18.47 2.97 30.02
N LEU A 611 -17.81 3.62 30.98
CA LEU A 611 -17.28 4.98 30.81
C LEU A 611 -16.13 5.05 29.79
N GLN A 612 -15.32 4.00 29.71
CA GLN A 612 -14.25 3.87 28.72
C GLN A 612 -14.80 3.80 27.29
N LEU A 613 -15.88 3.03 27.06
CA LEU A 613 -16.54 2.98 25.74
C LEU A 613 -17.13 4.32 25.33
N PHE A 614 -17.81 4.99 26.25
CA PHE A 614 -18.43 6.28 25.97
C PHE A 614 -17.36 7.32 25.62
N THR A 615 -16.26 7.34 26.38
CA THR A 615 -15.13 8.24 26.14
C THR A 615 -14.47 7.95 24.78
N ALA A 616 -14.24 6.69 24.45
CA ALA A 616 -13.68 6.29 23.16
C ALA A 616 -14.59 6.73 21.99
N THR A 617 -15.89 6.45 22.10
CA THR A 617 -16.90 6.81 21.09
C THR A 617 -16.96 8.33 20.89
N GLU A 618 -16.94 9.10 21.97
CA GLU A 618 -16.94 10.57 21.90
C GLU A 618 -15.64 11.13 21.28
N MET A 619 -14.47 10.59 21.65
CA MET A 619 -13.19 11.00 21.07
C MET A 619 -13.15 10.78 19.56
N LEU A 620 -13.68 9.66 19.09
CA LEU A 620 -13.77 9.30 17.68
C LEU A 620 -14.76 10.18 16.93
N ALA A 621 -15.95 10.36 17.50
CA ALA A 621 -16.96 11.29 17.00
C ALA A 621 -16.38 12.70 16.82
N ASN A 622 -15.69 13.22 17.85
CA ASN A 622 -15.06 14.53 17.79
C ASN A 622 -13.92 14.60 16.75
N SER A 623 -13.23 13.49 16.49
CA SER A 623 -12.18 13.44 15.49
C SER A 623 -12.74 13.50 14.07
N MET A 624 -13.79 12.71 13.76
CA MET A 624 -14.45 12.78 12.44
C MET A 624 -15.13 14.14 12.21
N ARG A 625 -15.76 14.69 13.25
CA ARG A 625 -16.37 16.03 13.20
C ARG A 625 -15.34 17.11 12.90
N ARG A 626 -14.14 17.04 13.49
CA ARG A 626 -13.05 18.00 13.23
C ARG A 626 -12.51 17.94 11.81
N LEU A 627 -12.61 16.80 11.15
CA LEU A 627 -12.28 16.66 9.72
C LEU A 627 -13.36 17.26 8.81
N GLY A 628 -14.56 17.55 9.34
CA GLY A 628 -15.70 18.09 8.60
C GLY A 628 -16.81 17.07 8.28
N GLY A 629 -16.76 15.86 8.87
CA GLY A 629 -17.78 14.83 8.67
C GLY A 629 -19.03 15.05 9.52
N ASN A 630 -20.21 14.61 9.06
CA ASN A 630 -21.43 14.66 9.86
C ASN A 630 -21.46 13.48 10.84
N VAL A 631 -21.59 13.76 12.13
CA VAL A 631 -21.57 12.71 13.16
C VAL A 631 -22.92 12.66 13.86
N TYR A 632 -23.54 11.48 13.86
CA TYR A 632 -24.77 11.18 14.54
C TYR A 632 -24.46 10.23 15.70
N LEU A 633 -24.81 10.62 16.91
CA LEU A 633 -24.63 9.80 18.11
C LEU A 633 -25.99 9.32 18.59
N TYR A 634 -26.09 8.03 18.91
CA TYR A 634 -27.24 7.46 19.59
C TYR A 634 -26.79 6.80 20.90
N SER A 635 -27.70 6.82 21.88
CA SER A 635 -27.63 5.92 23.02
C SER A 635 -28.97 5.20 23.10
N ILE A 636 -28.95 3.89 23.28
CA ILE A 636 -30.17 3.08 23.37
C ILE A 636 -30.34 2.55 24.79
N THR A 637 -31.46 2.95 25.39
CA THR A 637 -31.97 2.39 26.63
C THR A 637 -32.99 1.32 26.27
N VAL A 638 -32.64 0.06 26.54
CA VAL A 638 -33.56 -1.05 26.35
C VAL A 638 -34.50 -1.15 27.56
N PRO A 639 -35.82 -1.27 27.35
CA PRO A 639 -36.78 -1.37 28.46
C PRO A 639 -36.44 -2.48 29.46
N LYS A 640 -36.82 -2.25 30.72
CA LYS A 640 -36.66 -3.19 31.86
C LYS A 640 -35.22 -3.48 32.26
N GLY A 641 -34.31 -2.53 32.02
CA GLY A 641 -32.91 -2.65 32.45
C GLY A 641 -32.13 -3.71 31.68
N ARG A 642 -32.60 -4.11 30.50
CA ARG A 642 -31.94 -5.07 29.61
C ARG A 642 -30.89 -4.41 28.71
N SER A 643 -30.45 -3.19 29.01
CA SER A 643 -29.53 -2.42 28.17
C SER A 643 -28.08 -2.87 28.22
N THR A 644 -27.83 -4.17 28.27
CA THR A 644 -26.48 -4.75 28.31
C THR A 644 -25.82 -4.69 26.94
N HIS A 645 -24.51 -4.95 26.89
CA HIS A 645 -23.79 -5.16 25.63
C HIS A 645 -24.55 -6.05 24.63
N ASN A 646 -24.61 -5.63 23.36
CA ASN A 646 -25.35 -6.27 22.26
C ASN A 646 -26.88 -6.23 22.33
N ALA A 647 -27.48 -5.61 23.35
CA ALA A 647 -28.94 -5.62 23.51
C ALA A 647 -29.69 -4.83 22.42
N ASP A 648 -29.02 -3.97 21.68
CA ASP A 648 -29.60 -3.16 20.62
C ASP A 648 -29.58 -3.82 19.24
N ARG A 649 -28.68 -4.80 19.02
CA ARG A 649 -28.56 -5.59 17.78
C ARG A 649 -29.91 -6.16 17.33
N GLN A 650 -30.74 -6.62 18.27
CA GLN A 650 -32.06 -7.17 17.98
C GLN A 650 -33.05 -6.10 17.49
N TYR A 651 -33.00 -4.88 18.02
CA TYR A 651 -33.85 -3.77 17.58
C TYR A 651 -33.40 -3.22 16.23
N ILE A 652 -32.07 -3.13 16.05
CA ILE A 652 -31.41 -2.81 14.79
C ILE A 652 -31.87 -3.74 13.66
N LEU A 653 -31.84 -5.05 13.90
CA LEU A 653 -32.18 -6.07 12.91
C LEU A 653 -33.69 -6.30 12.79
N GLY A 654 -34.51 -5.57 13.55
CA GLY A 654 -35.96 -5.66 13.47
C GLY A 654 -36.56 -6.96 14.03
N TYR A 655 -35.89 -7.61 14.99
CA TYR A 655 -36.42 -8.82 15.63
C TYR A 655 -37.79 -8.64 16.29
N PRO A 656 -38.14 -7.48 16.89
CA PRO A 656 -39.49 -7.25 17.41
C PRO A 656 -40.62 -7.36 16.37
N PHE A 657 -40.33 -7.44 15.07
CA PHE A 657 -41.31 -7.65 14.00
C PHE A 657 -41.56 -9.12 13.65
N ARG A 658 -40.73 -10.04 14.14
CA ARG A 658 -40.93 -11.47 13.92
C ARG A 658 -41.90 -12.02 14.95
N ASN A 659 -43.00 -12.60 14.47
CA ASN A 659 -44.02 -13.30 15.29
C ASN A 659 -43.49 -14.57 15.99
N GLU A 660 -42.18 -14.85 15.93
CA GLU A 660 -41.54 -16.08 16.43
C GLU A 660 -41.12 -15.96 17.90
N VAL A 661 -41.03 -14.74 18.44
CA VAL A 661 -40.68 -14.49 19.85
C VAL A 661 -41.77 -13.63 20.46
N ASN A 662 -42.24 -14.01 21.66
CA ASN A 662 -43.34 -13.34 22.36
C ASN A 662 -42.88 -11.97 22.92
N TRP A 663 -42.69 -10.99 22.04
CA TRP A 663 -42.42 -9.59 22.39
C TRP A 663 -43.72 -8.95 22.88
N THR A 664 -44.12 -9.24 24.11
CA THR A 664 -45.43 -8.84 24.66
C THR A 664 -45.50 -7.38 25.13
N ASP A 665 -44.48 -6.57 24.87
CA ASP A 665 -44.38 -5.20 25.40
C ASP A 665 -44.39 -4.15 24.27
N ALA A 666 -45.36 -3.23 24.34
CA ALA A 666 -45.54 -2.16 23.35
C ALA A 666 -44.30 -1.24 23.25
N ASP A 667 -43.54 -1.13 24.34
CA ASP A 667 -42.31 -0.34 24.39
C ASP A 667 -41.18 -0.96 23.55
N ASP A 668 -41.04 -2.29 23.54
CA ASP A 668 -40.02 -2.98 22.73
C ASP A 668 -40.32 -2.89 21.24
N TYR A 669 -41.60 -3.01 20.88
CA TYR A 669 -42.05 -2.89 19.49
C TYR A 669 -41.80 -1.48 18.94
N THR A 670 -42.19 -0.45 19.70
CA THR A 670 -42.00 0.96 19.32
C THR A 670 -40.52 1.31 19.20
N THR A 671 -39.70 0.84 20.16
CA THR A 671 -38.24 1.01 20.12
C THR A 671 -37.64 0.34 18.89
N GLY A 672 -38.07 -0.89 18.57
CA GLY A 672 -37.65 -1.61 17.36
C GLY A 672 -37.97 -0.84 16.08
N GLN A 673 -39.17 -0.26 15.98
CA GLN A 673 -39.57 0.55 14.80
C GLN A 673 -38.71 1.78 14.63
N PHE A 674 -38.51 2.52 15.72
CA PHE A 674 -37.71 3.72 15.69
C PHE A 674 -36.29 3.45 15.22
N TYR A 675 -35.59 2.49 15.85
CA TYR A 675 -34.21 2.20 15.51
C TYR A 675 -34.09 1.58 14.12
N ALA A 676 -34.89 0.58 13.76
CA ALA A 676 -34.86 -0.01 12.42
C ALA A 676 -35.08 1.05 11.32
N GLN A 677 -36.01 1.98 11.53
CA GLN A 677 -36.25 3.08 10.60
C GLN A 677 -35.10 4.10 10.56
N LEU A 678 -34.55 4.46 11.72
CA LEU A 678 -33.40 5.35 11.85
C LEU A 678 -32.22 4.82 11.02
N TYR A 679 -31.94 3.53 11.15
CA TYR A 679 -30.90 2.85 10.40
C TYR A 679 -31.21 2.75 8.92
N ALA A 680 -32.43 2.36 8.55
CA ALA A 680 -32.83 2.31 7.15
C ALA A 680 -32.73 3.67 6.45
N ASN A 681 -33.09 4.77 7.13
CA ASN A 681 -32.95 6.13 6.61
C ASN A 681 -31.49 6.48 6.40
N PHE A 682 -30.66 6.16 7.39
CA PHE A 682 -29.23 6.39 7.32
C PHE A 682 -28.58 5.61 6.17
N ILE A 683 -28.92 4.31 6.01
CA ILE A 683 -28.50 3.42 4.92
C ILE A 683 -28.88 3.96 3.53
N LYS A 684 -29.95 4.76 3.43
CA LYS A 684 -30.44 5.28 2.15
C LYS A 684 -29.95 6.69 1.84
N THR A 685 -29.77 7.52 2.88
CA THR A 685 -29.66 8.98 2.70
C THR A 685 -28.44 9.61 3.39
N GLY A 686 -27.71 8.86 4.21
CA GLY A 686 -26.65 9.41 5.07
C GLY A 686 -27.18 10.19 6.27
N LYS A 687 -28.50 10.31 6.44
CA LYS A 687 -29.14 11.01 7.56
C LYS A 687 -30.12 10.07 8.28
N PRO A 688 -30.06 9.97 9.62
CA PRO A 688 -30.95 9.11 10.39
C PRO A 688 -32.41 9.61 10.46
N GLY A 689 -32.64 10.91 10.22
CA GLY A 689 -33.96 11.54 10.36
C GLY A 689 -34.94 11.23 9.22
N LEU A 690 -36.24 11.39 9.49
CA LEU A 690 -37.37 11.07 8.60
C LEU A 690 -37.56 12.01 7.38
N GLY A 691 -36.53 12.70 6.92
CA GLY A 691 -36.58 13.44 5.64
C GLY A 691 -37.58 14.61 5.56
N LYS A 692 -38.17 15.07 6.68
CA LYS A 692 -38.87 16.36 6.73
C LYS A 692 -38.00 17.39 7.43
N SER A 693 -37.78 18.49 6.70
CA SER A 693 -37.13 19.77 7.03
C SER A 693 -36.94 20.10 8.51
N GLU A 694 -35.92 20.92 8.77
CA GLU A 694 -35.58 21.74 9.96
C GLU A 694 -36.73 22.57 10.59
N ARG A 695 -37.97 22.07 10.64
CA ARG A 695 -39.18 22.82 11.03
C ARG A 695 -39.93 22.26 12.24
N PHE A 696 -39.50 21.15 12.81
CA PHE A 696 -40.03 20.69 14.12
C PHE A 696 -39.26 21.27 15.32
N LEU A 697 -38.14 21.96 15.09
CA LEU A 697 -37.33 22.58 16.15
C LEU A 697 -37.71 24.04 16.47
N SER A 698 -38.65 24.65 15.73
CA SER A 698 -39.09 26.03 15.97
C SER A 698 -40.41 26.16 16.75
N GLU A 699 -41.07 25.05 17.11
CA GLU A 699 -42.29 25.07 17.95
C GLU A 699 -42.07 24.41 19.33
N PHE A 700 -40.81 24.16 19.72
CA PHE A 700 -40.48 23.59 21.04
C PHE A 700 -39.32 24.28 21.78
N LEU A 701 -38.78 25.36 21.22
CA LEU A 701 -38.06 26.40 21.99
C LEU A 701 -39.05 27.52 22.30
#